data_AF-A0A1H6CJ36-F1
#
_entry.id   AF-A0A1H6CJ36-F1
#
_cell.length_a   1.000
_cell.length_b   1.000
_cell.length_c   1.000
_cell.angle_alpha   90.00
_cell.angle_beta   90.00
_cell.angle_gamma   90.00
#
_symmetry.space_group_name_H-M   'P 1'
#
loop_
_entity.id
_entity.type
_entity.pdbx_description
1 polymer ?
#
loop_
_entity_poly.entity_id
_entity_poly.type
_entity_poly.pdbx_seq_one_letter_code
_entity_poly.pdbx_strand_id
1 'polypeptide(L)'
;MKRPVRGLLAALVGAVLLTTGIAATNAPAAVAEGNGVGATPALGWSSWSAVRHNPTAENIEATAKAMKDSGLAKAGYLYVNIDDFWYHCPGSQGPDVDQYGRWVTDETKFPPKGDENGIQVVADYVHSLGLKFGLYVTPGISKQAVAQNTAIEGTPYHAADIATTATEKNYNCKGMVGIDYTKPGAQDFVNSWADQFAGWGVDYVKIDGVGTPDVPDVQAWSDALKQTGRPVHLELSNSLDINNASTWAKLSNGWRTGGDIECYSCESNGSSFPLTAWSSVSSRFNQVANWAPYGSPGAFNDYDSLEVGNGSDDGLTLDERKTQMSLWSLAASPLILGTDLTRLDPTDLALLKNRSVLAVDQDAIDAKRISSDANTQVFAKTEQNGDVVVGLFNTSANGQTVSSTAAALGLPASADYSLQDLWSHRTTETSTGTVAATVPSHGVALLRIRPLHHAAALLTAPSTTVTLAGLAGASDGGQNTVTETFTNNGALAATDVRLTLTAPAGVTVEATSQTRFAAVRSGAGVSATFTVNTPASTGLFAAETVDASAAYDWLLVVPAKDTASGVLTVNQPVTAPDKTFASTTASFSQEGTRLGVRAQGSDVYGSTNQYGAIYQAGAEHDGSTTVVKIDSQTNTNAWAKAGIMVRNDITGTNTSPGFLILVEAPGKGYVIQWDANGDGQLDSNSAPNNTGIGTAAYPSWLKLVRTGTTYTGYYSTDDATWTEVAAVSVPSATATQDVGVFATAHQSGATSEVDFDGFATS
;
A
#
# COMPACT_ATOMS: atom_id res chain seq x y z
N MET A 1 -75.63 55.75 15.63
CA MET A 1 -76.46 55.05 14.62
C MET A 1 -75.75 53.75 14.22
N LYS A 2 -76.45 52.61 14.37
CA LYS A 2 -76.38 51.34 13.60
C LYS A 2 -75.00 50.79 13.13
N ARG A 3 -74.48 49.81 13.90
CA ARG A 3 -74.06 48.41 13.57
C ARG A 3 -74.30 47.88 12.11
N PRO A 4 -73.71 46.73 11.60
CA PRO A 4 -72.71 45.77 12.18
C PRO A 4 -71.85 44.84 11.21
N VAL A 5 -71.09 43.89 11.82
CA VAL A 5 -70.60 42.49 11.47
C VAL A 5 -69.66 42.15 10.25
N ARG A 6 -68.54 41.44 10.54
CA ARG A 6 -68.13 40.05 10.11
C ARG A 6 -66.58 39.92 10.07
N GLY A 7 -65.93 39.12 10.94
CA GLY A 7 -65.55 37.69 10.76
C GLY A 7 -64.04 37.64 10.37
N LEU A 8 -63.12 36.78 10.82
CA LEU A 8 -63.12 35.40 11.34
C LEU A 8 -61.82 35.18 12.18
N LEU A 9 -61.85 34.23 13.12
CA LEU A 9 -60.69 33.67 13.85
C LEU A 9 -59.86 32.74 12.97
N ALA A 10 -58.55 32.67 13.21
CA ALA A 10 -57.76 31.45 13.04
C ALA A 10 -56.64 31.38 14.10
N ALA A 11 -56.66 30.30 14.89
CA ALA A 11 -55.70 29.96 15.93
C ALA A 11 -54.46 29.28 15.34
N LEU A 12 -53.27 29.63 15.82
CA LEU A 12 -52.01 28.97 15.48
C LEU A 12 -51.47 28.24 16.72
N VAL A 13 -51.43 26.91 16.59
CA VAL A 13 -50.90 25.95 17.54
C VAL A 13 -49.37 26.02 17.54
N GLY A 14 -48.77 26.27 18.71
CA GLY A 14 -47.32 26.19 18.91
C GLY A 14 -46.88 24.74 18.99
N ALA A 15 -46.10 24.29 18.00
CA ALA A 15 -45.40 23.01 18.05
C ALA A 15 -44.08 23.17 18.83
N VAL A 16 -44.01 22.53 19.99
CA VAL A 16 -42.77 22.33 20.75
C VAL A 16 -42.00 21.20 20.06
N LEU A 17 -40.91 21.54 19.37
CA LEU A 17 -39.93 20.57 18.91
C LEU A 17 -39.06 20.12 20.09
N LEU A 18 -39.27 18.87 20.54
CA LEU A 18 -38.31 18.14 21.36
C LEU A 18 -37.13 17.74 20.48
N THR A 19 -36.02 18.47 20.61
CA THR A 19 -34.71 18.04 20.09
C THR A 19 -34.16 16.96 21.03
N THR A 20 -34.22 15.71 20.59
CA THR A 20 -33.42 14.64 21.18
C THR A 20 -31.95 14.91 20.86
N GLY A 21 -31.24 15.55 21.79
CA GLY A 21 -29.79 15.69 21.72
C GLY A 21 -29.14 14.32 21.84
N ILE A 22 -28.66 13.78 20.72
CA ILE A 22 -27.68 12.71 20.74
C ILE A 22 -26.39 13.37 21.21
N ALA A 23 -26.10 13.24 22.50
CA ALA A 23 -24.78 13.56 23.02
C ALA A 23 -23.81 12.54 22.40
N ALA A 24 -23.12 12.94 21.34
CA ALA A 24 -21.89 12.28 20.93
C ALA A 24 -20.93 12.41 22.12
N THR A 25 -20.72 11.31 22.84
CA THR A 25 -19.65 11.21 23.82
C THR A 25 -18.34 11.28 23.03
N ASN A 26 -17.81 12.49 22.82
CA ASN A 26 -16.43 12.66 22.43
C ASN A 26 -15.60 11.99 23.53
N ALA A 27 -15.01 10.83 23.24
CA ALA A 27 -13.94 10.32 24.06
C ALA A 27 -12.92 11.46 24.23
N PRO A 28 -12.43 11.72 25.45
CA PRO A 28 -11.40 12.74 25.64
C PRO A 28 -10.23 12.41 24.71
N ALA A 29 -9.79 13.39 23.93
CA ALA A 29 -8.62 13.24 23.07
C ALA A 29 -7.45 12.76 23.94
N ALA A 30 -6.79 11.69 23.51
CA ALA A 30 -5.54 11.29 24.14
C ALA A 30 -4.55 12.45 24.07
N VAL A 31 -3.78 12.63 25.14
CA VAL A 31 -2.69 13.58 25.16
C VAL A 31 -1.44 12.83 24.74
N ALA A 32 -0.70 13.38 23.79
CA ALA A 32 0.57 12.83 23.31
C ALA A 32 1.60 12.69 24.44
N GLU A 33 2.60 11.83 24.27
CA GLU A 33 3.67 11.66 25.23
C GLU A 33 4.54 12.93 25.34
N GLY A 34 4.58 13.51 26.54
CA GLY A 34 5.33 14.73 26.84
C GLY A 34 6.68 14.48 27.49
N ASN A 35 7.62 13.86 26.79
CA ASN A 35 8.98 13.56 27.28
C ASN A 35 10.08 14.47 26.68
N GLY A 36 9.70 15.47 25.85
CA GLY A 36 10.62 16.44 25.25
C GLY A 36 11.24 16.00 23.92
N VAL A 37 10.87 14.81 23.41
CA VAL A 37 11.14 14.38 22.02
C VAL A 37 9.84 14.25 21.24
N GLY A 38 9.91 13.92 19.95
CA GLY A 38 8.72 13.73 19.10
C GLY A 38 7.95 15.02 18.79
N ALA A 39 8.52 16.21 18.91
CA ALA A 39 7.82 17.45 18.52
C ALA A 39 7.48 17.48 17.02
N THR A 40 8.32 16.85 16.21
CA THR A 40 8.07 16.53 14.80
C THR A 40 8.38 15.05 14.56
N PRO A 41 7.86 14.44 13.47
CA PRO A 41 8.14 13.06 13.15
C PRO A 41 9.66 12.81 13.06
N ALA A 42 10.10 11.63 13.51
CA ALA A 42 11.50 11.28 13.50
C ALA A 42 12.00 11.04 12.07
N LEU A 43 13.16 11.61 11.71
CA LEU A 43 13.85 11.33 10.45
C LEU A 43 15.10 10.54 10.77
N GLY A 44 15.28 9.39 10.13
CA GLY A 44 16.39 8.50 10.48
C GLY A 44 16.55 7.33 9.52
N TRP A 45 17.16 6.26 10.02
CA TRP A 45 17.39 5.01 9.33
C TRP A 45 17.29 3.84 10.31
N SER A 46 16.81 2.70 9.83
CA SER A 46 16.79 1.43 10.57
C SER A 46 17.52 0.34 9.80
N SER A 47 18.21 -0.55 10.52
CA SER A 47 18.97 -1.65 9.91
C SER A 47 18.09 -2.78 9.37
N TRP A 48 16.79 -2.83 9.69
CA TRP A 48 15.96 -4.00 9.39
C TRP A 48 15.87 -4.35 7.90
N SER A 49 15.58 -3.38 7.03
CA SER A 49 15.28 -3.68 5.63
C SER A 49 16.54 -4.11 4.86
N ALA A 50 17.56 -3.26 4.74
CA ALA A 50 18.76 -3.59 3.96
C ALA A 50 19.76 -4.53 4.67
N VAL A 51 19.96 -4.40 5.98
CA VAL A 51 20.99 -5.18 6.72
C VAL A 51 20.40 -6.45 7.36
N ARG A 52 19.16 -6.35 7.85
CA ARG A 52 18.34 -7.46 8.35
C ARG A 52 19.04 -8.30 9.42
N HIS A 53 19.33 -9.57 9.13
CA HIS A 53 19.81 -10.54 10.12
C HIS A 53 21.27 -10.34 10.57
N ASN A 54 22.02 -9.42 9.94
CA ASN A 54 23.46 -9.31 10.15
C ASN A 54 23.97 -7.88 10.46
N PRO A 55 23.39 -7.15 11.43
CA PRO A 55 23.96 -5.90 11.88
C PRO A 55 25.29 -6.15 12.59
N THR A 56 26.29 -5.30 12.33
CA THR A 56 27.61 -5.33 12.97
C THR A 56 28.06 -3.90 13.25
N ALA A 57 28.96 -3.69 14.21
CA ALA A 57 29.51 -2.35 14.48
C ALA A 57 30.03 -1.69 13.19
N GLU A 58 30.74 -2.44 12.36
CA GLU A 58 31.30 -1.94 11.09
C GLU A 58 30.23 -1.41 10.13
N ASN A 59 29.15 -2.16 9.88
CA ASN A 59 28.13 -1.72 8.93
C ASN A 59 27.26 -0.58 9.48
N ILE A 60 26.98 -0.56 10.78
CA ILE A 60 26.22 0.53 11.42
C ILE A 60 27.05 1.83 11.41
N GLU A 61 28.33 1.77 11.76
CA GLU A 61 29.23 2.92 11.69
C GLU A 61 29.39 3.45 10.26
N ALA A 62 29.50 2.55 9.27
CA ALA A 62 29.56 2.92 7.86
C ALA A 62 28.29 3.65 7.39
N THR A 63 27.11 3.13 7.77
CA THR A 63 25.81 3.77 7.48
C THR A 63 25.69 5.13 8.15
N ALA A 64 26.06 5.27 9.42
CA ALA A 64 26.05 6.54 10.14
C ALA A 64 26.96 7.58 9.46
N LYS A 65 28.16 7.15 9.05
CA LYS A 65 29.08 7.98 8.28
C LYS A 65 28.48 8.41 6.94
N ALA A 66 27.82 7.50 6.22
CA ALA A 66 27.16 7.80 4.95
C ALA A 66 26.01 8.80 5.11
N MET A 67 25.20 8.69 6.18
CA MET A 67 24.14 9.65 6.51
C MET A 67 24.70 11.07 6.71
N LYS A 68 25.85 11.20 7.38
CA LYS A 68 26.54 12.49 7.55
C LYS A 68 27.10 13.03 6.24
N ASP A 69 27.88 12.21 5.52
CA ASP A 69 28.67 12.64 4.36
C ASP A 69 27.80 12.98 3.14
N SER A 70 26.69 12.26 2.95
CA SER A 70 25.72 12.50 1.88
C SER A 70 24.92 13.80 2.06
N GLY A 71 24.97 14.39 3.26
CA GLY A 71 24.22 15.56 3.65
C GLY A 71 22.78 15.29 4.12
N LEU A 72 22.38 14.01 4.28
CA LEU A 72 21.08 13.65 4.87
C LEU A 72 20.95 14.18 6.30
N ALA A 73 22.03 14.13 7.09
CA ALA A 73 22.07 14.75 8.42
C ALA A 73 21.72 16.25 8.41
N LYS A 74 22.17 16.98 7.37
CA LYS A 74 21.84 18.41 7.19
C LYS A 74 20.42 18.64 6.68
N ALA A 75 19.78 17.61 6.13
CA ALA A 75 18.37 17.65 5.72
C ALA A 75 17.42 17.28 6.87
N GLY A 76 17.92 16.68 7.95
CA GLY A 76 17.15 16.39 9.16
C GLY A 76 17.16 14.92 9.59
N TYR A 77 17.75 14.01 8.81
CA TYR A 77 17.89 12.59 9.18
C TYR A 77 18.95 12.44 10.26
N LEU A 78 18.51 12.15 11.49
CA LEU A 78 19.38 12.15 12.67
C LEU A 78 19.47 10.80 13.36
N TYR A 79 18.45 9.95 13.30
CA TYR A 79 18.45 8.68 14.01
C TYR A 79 19.11 7.56 13.20
N VAL A 80 20.03 6.82 13.81
CA VAL A 80 20.62 5.58 13.30
C VAL A 80 20.23 4.46 14.26
N ASN A 81 19.24 3.67 13.86
CA ASN A 81 18.64 2.64 14.70
C ASN A 81 19.18 1.26 14.30
N ILE A 82 19.69 0.52 15.29
CA ILE A 82 19.95 -0.92 15.12
C ILE A 82 18.66 -1.65 15.50
N ASP A 83 18.13 -2.41 14.53
CA ASP A 83 16.98 -3.28 14.73
C ASP A 83 17.42 -4.60 15.41
N ASP A 84 16.66 -5.70 15.24
CA ASP A 84 16.96 -6.99 15.87
C ASP A 84 18.40 -7.51 15.54
N PHE A 85 18.86 -8.52 16.29
CA PHE A 85 20.15 -9.24 16.13
C PHE A 85 21.43 -8.54 16.63
N TRP A 86 21.31 -7.53 17.48
CA TRP A 86 22.47 -6.92 18.18
C TRP A 86 22.98 -7.73 19.38
N TYR A 87 22.19 -8.68 19.87
CA TYR A 87 22.42 -9.48 21.07
C TYR A 87 22.66 -10.97 20.76
N HIS A 88 23.17 -11.71 21.75
CA HIS A 88 23.33 -13.16 21.65
C HIS A 88 21.99 -13.88 21.63
N CYS A 89 21.64 -14.44 20.47
CA CYS A 89 20.41 -15.19 20.26
C CYS A 89 20.68 -16.68 19.99
N PRO A 90 20.59 -17.56 21.00
CA PRO A 90 20.78 -19.01 20.82
C PRO A 90 19.55 -19.73 20.21
N GLY A 91 18.49 -19.00 19.87
CA GLY A 91 17.24 -19.56 19.33
C GLY A 91 16.17 -19.74 20.41
N SER A 92 15.35 -20.79 20.32
CA SER A 92 14.05 -20.91 21.02
C SER A 92 14.05 -20.79 22.54
N GLN A 93 15.22 -20.84 23.18
CA GLN A 93 15.40 -20.63 24.62
C GLN A 93 15.33 -19.14 25.02
N GLY A 94 15.40 -18.24 24.05
CA GLY A 94 15.39 -16.80 24.24
C GLY A 94 16.81 -16.23 24.32
N PRO A 95 16.93 -14.88 24.35
CA PRO A 95 18.21 -14.20 24.41
C PRO A 95 19.02 -14.62 25.64
N ASP A 96 20.34 -14.74 25.47
CA ASP A 96 21.25 -14.90 26.61
C ASP A 96 21.26 -13.61 27.45
N VAL A 97 21.44 -13.76 28.76
CA VAL A 97 21.28 -12.65 29.71
C VAL A 97 22.49 -12.46 30.64
N ASP A 98 22.68 -11.23 31.07
CA ASP A 98 23.64 -10.85 32.10
C ASP A 98 23.17 -11.32 33.50
N GLN A 99 24.00 -11.07 34.50
CA GLN A 99 23.71 -11.42 35.90
C GLN A 99 22.43 -10.76 36.48
N TYR A 100 21.87 -9.78 35.78
CA TYR A 100 20.65 -9.07 36.15
C TYR A 100 19.45 -9.40 35.25
N GLY A 101 19.59 -10.34 34.32
CA GLY A 101 18.52 -10.78 33.42
C GLY A 101 18.32 -9.92 32.17
N ARG A 102 19.26 -9.00 31.86
CA ARG A 102 19.23 -8.16 30.65
C ARG A 102 19.98 -8.83 29.51
N TRP A 103 19.61 -8.61 28.25
CA TRP A 103 20.23 -9.32 27.12
C TRP A 103 21.71 -8.95 26.99
N VAL A 104 22.52 -9.95 26.65
CA VAL A 104 23.96 -9.75 26.40
C VAL A 104 24.18 -9.38 24.94
N THR A 105 24.92 -8.30 24.71
CA THR A 105 25.42 -7.89 23.39
C THR A 105 26.19 -9.03 22.71
N ASP A 106 26.01 -9.24 21.41
CA ASP A 106 26.86 -10.15 20.65
C ASP A 106 28.23 -9.51 20.39
N GLU A 107 29.22 -9.85 21.21
CA GLU A 107 30.57 -9.26 21.14
C GLU A 107 31.31 -9.60 19.83
N THR A 108 30.87 -10.62 19.10
CA THR A 108 31.46 -10.94 17.78
C THR A 108 31.02 -9.96 16.70
N LYS A 109 29.82 -9.39 16.86
CA LYS A 109 29.24 -8.38 15.96
C LYS A 109 29.52 -6.95 16.44
N PHE A 110 29.52 -6.76 17.77
CA PHE A 110 29.68 -5.49 18.46
C PHE A 110 30.78 -5.62 19.51
N PRO A 111 32.07 -5.56 19.10
CA PRO A 111 33.18 -5.79 20.02
C PRO A 111 33.29 -4.67 21.07
N PRO A 112 33.53 -5.02 22.35
CA PRO A 112 33.73 -4.02 23.41
C PRO A 112 35.07 -3.31 23.28
N LYS A 113 35.20 -2.17 23.96
CA LYS A 113 36.45 -1.39 24.03
C LYS A 113 36.84 -1.12 25.49
N GLY A 114 37.73 -1.97 26.02
CA GLY A 114 38.03 -1.94 27.44
C GLY A 114 36.79 -2.37 28.23
N ASP A 115 36.33 -1.51 29.14
CA ASP A 115 35.11 -1.76 29.94
C ASP A 115 33.82 -1.25 29.26
N GLU A 116 33.93 -0.55 28.12
CA GLU A 116 32.78 -0.06 27.35
C GLU A 116 32.13 -1.20 26.55
N ASN A 117 30.81 -1.36 26.68
CA ASN A 117 30.03 -2.32 25.89
C ASN A 117 30.10 -1.96 24.40
N GLY A 118 30.15 -2.95 23.50
CA GLY A 118 30.24 -2.69 22.06
C GLY A 118 29.10 -1.85 21.48
N ILE A 119 27.90 -1.91 22.05
CA ILE A 119 26.79 -1.02 21.66
C ILE A 119 27.06 0.43 22.04
N GLN A 120 27.62 0.66 23.23
CA GLN A 120 28.05 2.00 23.67
C GLN A 120 29.14 2.55 22.75
N VAL A 121 30.10 1.72 22.33
CA VAL A 121 31.16 2.13 21.39
C VAL A 121 30.56 2.66 20.08
N VAL A 122 29.56 1.95 19.52
CA VAL A 122 28.86 2.38 18.30
C VAL A 122 28.03 3.63 18.56
N ALA A 123 27.32 3.72 19.69
CA ALA A 123 26.53 4.90 20.04
C ALA A 123 27.42 6.16 20.14
N ASP A 124 28.56 6.08 20.83
CA ASP A 124 29.54 7.16 20.95
C ASP A 124 30.09 7.58 19.58
N TYR A 125 30.34 6.62 18.68
CA TYR A 125 30.72 6.91 17.30
C TYR A 125 29.63 7.69 16.56
N VAL A 126 28.38 7.22 16.63
CA VAL A 126 27.21 7.88 16.01
C VAL A 126 27.03 9.30 16.54
N HIS A 127 27.14 9.51 17.86
CA HIS A 127 27.10 10.85 18.46
C HIS A 127 28.25 11.75 18.03
N SER A 128 29.46 11.20 17.85
CA SER A 128 30.61 11.97 17.34
C SER A 128 30.38 12.54 15.94
N LEU A 129 29.44 11.94 15.19
CA LEU A 129 29.01 12.41 13.87
C LEU A 129 27.94 13.51 13.95
N GLY A 130 27.38 13.79 15.13
CA GLY A 130 26.25 14.70 15.35
C GLY A 130 24.89 14.03 15.10
N LEU A 131 24.84 12.70 15.10
CA LEU A 131 23.64 11.88 14.92
C LEU A 131 23.14 11.38 16.28
N LYS A 132 22.02 10.65 16.27
CA LYS A 132 21.36 10.01 17.40
C LYS A 132 21.33 8.50 17.20
N PHE A 133 21.39 7.74 18.28
CA PHE A 133 21.49 6.29 18.23
C PHE A 133 20.25 5.60 18.78
N GLY A 134 19.81 4.50 18.16
CA GLY A 134 18.63 3.74 18.60
C GLY A 134 18.82 2.23 18.67
N LEU A 135 18.01 1.58 19.52
CA LEU A 135 18.04 0.13 19.79
C LEU A 135 16.65 -0.51 19.77
N TYR A 136 16.66 -1.81 19.50
CA TYR A 136 15.52 -2.71 19.47
C TYR A 136 15.44 -3.61 20.73
N VAL A 137 14.23 -3.79 21.25
CA VAL A 137 13.88 -4.79 22.27
C VAL A 137 12.47 -5.34 22.04
N THR A 138 12.05 -6.34 22.81
CA THR A 138 10.67 -6.88 22.81
C THR A 138 10.09 -6.88 24.24
N PRO A 139 8.76 -6.93 24.42
CA PRO A 139 8.12 -7.09 25.72
C PRO A 139 8.59 -8.33 26.50
N GLY A 140 8.36 -8.28 27.81
CA GLY A 140 8.61 -9.38 28.72
C GLY A 140 10.06 -9.57 29.15
N ILE A 141 10.33 -10.78 29.64
CA ILE A 141 11.63 -11.22 30.18
C ILE A 141 12.08 -12.53 29.52
N SER A 142 13.38 -12.68 29.30
CA SER A 142 13.94 -13.90 28.68
C SER A 142 13.71 -15.12 29.55
N LYS A 143 13.33 -16.26 28.95
CA LYS A 143 13.26 -17.55 29.64
C LYS A 143 14.62 -17.97 30.21
N GLN A 144 15.73 -17.51 29.64
CA GLN A 144 17.07 -17.71 30.21
C GLN A 144 17.20 -17.02 31.57
N ALA A 145 16.74 -15.78 31.71
CA ALA A 145 16.75 -15.06 32.99
C ALA A 145 15.92 -15.78 34.05
N VAL A 146 14.74 -16.27 33.66
CA VAL A 146 13.86 -17.05 34.55
C VAL A 146 14.50 -18.38 34.96
N ALA A 147 15.09 -19.11 34.00
CA ALA A 147 15.73 -20.40 34.25
C ALA A 147 16.97 -20.30 35.14
N GLN A 148 17.77 -19.25 34.93
CA GLN A 148 18.94 -18.94 35.75
C GLN A 148 18.55 -18.25 37.08
N ASN A 149 17.28 -17.83 37.18
CA ASN A 149 16.73 -17.02 38.26
C ASN A 149 17.65 -15.84 38.61
N THR A 150 18.04 -15.05 37.61
CA THR A 150 18.94 -13.92 37.76
C THR A 150 18.37 -12.90 38.76
N ALA A 151 19.24 -12.19 39.48
CA ALA A 151 18.81 -11.11 40.35
C ALA A 151 18.21 -9.96 39.53
N ILE A 152 17.33 -9.15 40.13
CA ILE A 152 16.89 -7.88 39.55
C ILE A 152 17.75 -6.78 40.18
N GLU A 153 18.48 -6.04 39.36
CA GLU A 153 19.47 -5.04 39.79
C GLU A 153 18.88 -4.08 40.84
N GLY A 154 19.62 -3.88 41.95
CA GLY A 154 19.20 -2.97 43.03
C GLY A 154 18.09 -3.49 43.94
N THR A 155 17.60 -4.72 43.77
CA THR A 155 16.48 -5.27 44.56
C THR A 155 16.80 -6.62 45.21
N PRO A 156 16.00 -7.10 46.17
CA PRO A 156 16.10 -8.46 46.68
C PRO A 156 15.37 -9.51 45.80
N TYR A 157 14.73 -9.09 44.70
CA TYR A 157 13.91 -9.94 43.84
C TYR A 157 14.71 -10.54 42.69
N HIS A 158 14.17 -11.58 42.07
CA HIS A 158 14.77 -12.31 40.96
C HIS A 158 13.78 -12.47 39.80
N ALA A 159 14.29 -12.84 38.63
CA ALA A 159 13.50 -13.00 37.41
C ALA A 159 12.27 -13.92 37.60
N ALA A 160 12.38 -15.02 38.35
CA ALA A 160 11.25 -15.92 38.60
C ALA A 160 10.16 -15.33 39.52
N ASP A 161 10.46 -14.27 40.28
CA ASP A 161 9.49 -13.61 41.17
C ASP A 161 8.48 -12.77 40.39
N ILE A 162 8.88 -12.27 39.21
CA ILE A 162 8.10 -11.36 38.37
C ILE A 162 7.61 -12.01 37.07
N ALA A 163 8.17 -13.14 36.66
CA ALA A 163 7.80 -13.78 35.40
C ALA A 163 6.42 -14.46 35.44
N THR A 164 5.67 -14.33 34.35
CA THR A 164 4.44 -15.07 34.09
C THR A 164 4.71 -16.34 33.27
N THR A 165 3.66 -17.11 33.01
CA THR A 165 3.70 -18.23 32.06
C THR A 165 3.24 -17.86 30.65
N ALA A 166 2.77 -16.62 30.45
CA ALA A 166 2.36 -16.14 29.14
C ALA A 166 3.59 -16.03 28.24
N THR A 167 3.48 -16.50 27.00
CA THR A 167 4.58 -16.38 26.02
C THR A 167 4.49 -15.03 25.35
N GLU A 168 5.61 -14.33 25.28
CA GLU A 168 5.72 -13.06 24.56
C GLU A 168 6.27 -13.25 23.16
N LYS A 169 5.94 -12.29 22.29
CA LYS A 169 6.45 -12.27 20.93
C LYS A 169 7.89 -11.78 20.91
N ASN A 170 8.76 -12.63 20.39
CA ASN A 170 10.03 -12.24 19.81
C ASN A 170 10.14 -13.00 18.48
N TYR A 171 10.09 -12.28 17.36
CA TYR A 171 9.86 -12.88 16.04
C TYR A 171 11.02 -13.76 15.58
N ASN A 172 12.25 -13.44 15.99
CA ASN A 172 13.44 -14.15 15.54
C ASN A 172 14.01 -15.05 16.64
N CYS A 173 14.31 -14.48 17.82
CA CYS A 173 14.91 -15.22 18.91
C CYS A 173 13.94 -16.07 19.73
N LYS A 174 12.64 -15.72 19.75
CA LYS A 174 11.62 -16.39 20.58
C LYS A 174 11.98 -16.31 22.07
N GLY A 175 11.43 -17.23 22.87
CA GLY A 175 11.89 -17.50 24.23
C GLY A 175 11.67 -16.38 25.25
N MET A 176 10.71 -15.50 25.01
CA MET A 176 10.28 -14.47 25.97
C MET A 176 9.01 -14.91 26.71
N VAL A 177 8.84 -14.45 27.95
CA VAL A 177 7.61 -14.61 28.75
C VAL A 177 7.20 -13.29 29.39
N GLY A 178 5.91 -13.13 29.70
CA GLY A 178 5.37 -11.86 30.18
C GLY A 178 5.84 -11.54 31.60
N ILE A 179 5.79 -10.26 31.99
CA ILE A 179 6.11 -9.78 33.34
C ILE A 179 4.81 -9.46 34.10
N ASP A 180 4.68 -9.96 35.33
CA ASP A 180 3.60 -9.60 36.24
C ASP A 180 3.94 -8.28 36.95
N TYR A 181 3.50 -7.17 36.35
CA TYR A 181 3.70 -5.82 36.89
C TYR A 181 2.99 -5.55 38.23
N THR A 182 2.22 -6.51 38.78
CA THR A 182 1.71 -6.42 40.16
C THR A 182 2.74 -6.86 41.21
N LYS A 183 3.85 -7.47 40.79
CA LYS A 183 4.92 -7.95 41.67
C LYS A 183 5.95 -6.86 41.95
N PRO A 184 6.45 -6.77 43.20
CA PRO A 184 7.59 -5.91 43.48
C PRO A 184 8.83 -6.41 42.70
N GLY A 185 9.67 -5.49 42.23
CA GLY A 185 10.80 -5.80 41.34
C GLY A 185 10.47 -5.72 39.84
N ALA A 186 9.20 -5.79 39.43
CA ALA A 186 8.84 -5.79 38.00
C ALA A 186 9.19 -4.47 37.31
N GLN A 187 8.83 -3.33 37.91
CA GLN A 187 9.23 -2.01 37.41
C GLN A 187 10.74 -1.80 37.50
N ASP A 188 11.37 -2.27 38.59
CA ASP A 188 12.82 -2.14 38.79
C ASP A 188 13.63 -2.88 37.72
N PHE A 189 13.12 -4.02 37.24
CA PHE A 189 13.72 -4.73 36.11
C PHE A 189 13.73 -3.88 34.83
N VAL A 190 12.61 -3.24 34.49
CA VAL A 190 12.54 -2.35 33.31
C VAL A 190 13.37 -1.08 33.52
N ASN A 191 13.40 -0.53 34.75
CA ASN A 191 14.27 0.59 35.10
C ASN A 191 15.75 0.24 34.87
N SER A 192 16.19 -0.96 35.24
CA SER A 192 17.59 -1.41 35.05
C SER A 192 17.99 -1.51 33.57
N TRP A 193 17.03 -1.81 32.69
CA TRP A 193 17.22 -1.77 31.24
C TRP A 193 17.30 -0.34 30.72
N ALA A 194 16.37 0.52 31.12
CA ALA A 194 16.36 1.93 30.72
C ALA A 194 17.63 2.66 31.18
N ASP A 195 18.10 2.40 32.40
CA ASP A 195 19.35 2.97 32.93
C ASP A 195 20.58 2.49 32.16
N GLN A 196 20.62 1.21 31.77
CA GLN A 196 21.69 0.68 30.92
C GLN A 196 21.68 1.37 29.55
N PHE A 197 20.52 1.49 28.91
CA PHE A 197 20.39 2.17 27.61
C PHE A 197 20.75 3.65 27.70
N ALA A 198 20.32 4.34 28.75
CA ALA A 198 20.71 5.73 29.00
C ALA A 198 22.22 5.87 29.23
N GLY A 199 22.83 4.92 29.95
CA GLY A 199 24.27 4.84 30.17
C GLY A 199 25.08 4.60 28.88
N TRP A 200 24.52 3.83 27.94
CA TRP A 200 25.09 3.66 26.60
C TRP A 200 24.81 4.84 25.64
N GLY A 201 24.01 5.81 26.06
CA GLY A 201 23.67 6.98 25.24
C GLY A 201 22.56 6.75 24.21
N VAL A 202 21.70 5.76 24.39
CA VAL A 202 20.57 5.52 23.48
C VAL A 202 19.60 6.72 23.46
N ASP A 203 19.16 7.13 22.28
CA ASP A 203 18.23 8.25 22.03
C ASP A 203 16.87 7.79 21.50
N TYR A 204 16.76 6.52 21.10
CA TYR A 204 15.57 5.93 20.49
C TYR A 204 15.47 4.45 20.90
N VAL A 205 14.30 4.02 21.36
CA VAL A 205 14.01 2.63 21.70
C VAL A 205 12.80 2.17 20.91
N LYS A 206 12.96 1.11 20.11
CA LYS A 206 11.87 0.39 19.46
C LYS A 206 11.52 -0.84 20.29
N ILE A 207 10.27 -0.94 20.72
CA ILE A 207 9.72 -2.14 21.36
C ILE A 207 8.86 -2.87 20.33
N ASP A 208 9.28 -4.06 19.92
CA ASP A 208 8.62 -4.84 18.88
C ASP A 208 7.83 -6.03 19.42
N GLY A 209 6.86 -6.52 18.64
CA GLY A 209 5.95 -7.59 19.06
C GLY A 209 4.79 -7.14 19.96
N VAL A 210 4.65 -5.84 20.20
CA VAL A 210 3.61 -5.22 21.04
C VAL A 210 2.21 -5.52 20.51
N GLY A 211 1.31 -5.85 21.43
CA GLY A 211 -0.13 -5.94 21.25
C GLY A 211 -0.91 -5.44 22.47
N THR A 212 -2.23 -5.57 22.42
CA THR A 212 -3.14 -5.13 23.51
C THR A 212 -2.78 -5.68 24.89
N PRO A 213 -2.35 -6.95 25.07
CA PRO A 213 -1.94 -7.47 26.38
C PRO A 213 -0.71 -6.76 26.97
N ASP A 214 0.12 -6.12 26.13
CA ASP A 214 1.44 -5.59 26.49
C ASP A 214 1.38 -4.11 26.89
N VAL A 215 0.18 -3.54 27.05
CA VAL A 215 0.01 -2.18 27.60
C VAL A 215 0.76 -1.98 28.92
N PRO A 216 0.78 -2.95 29.88
CA PRO A 216 1.61 -2.83 31.08
C PRO A 216 3.11 -2.74 30.80
N ASP A 217 3.65 -3.52 29.85
CA ASP A 217 5.06 -3.42 29.43
C ASP A 217 5.37 -2.03 28.86
N VAL A 218 4.52 -1.54 27.97
CA VAL A 218 4.67 -0.21 27.36
C VAL A 218 4.62 0.90 28.42
N GLN A 219 3.71 0.81 29.39
CA GLN A 219 3.65 1.75 30.52
C GLN A 219 4.94 1.71 31.34
N ALA A 220 5.44 0.51 31.66
CA ALA A 220 6.65 0.35 32.44
C ALA A 220 7.89 0.90 31.72
N TRP A 221 8.00 0.69 30.40
CA TRP A 221 9.07 1.28 29.58
C TRP A 221 8.95 2.79 29.47
N SER A 222 7.75 3.33 29.27
CA SER A 222 7.52 4.77 29.24
C SER A 222 7.95 5.44 30.55
N ASP A 223 7.58 4.85 31.70
CA ASP A 223 7.98 5.35 33.02
C ASP A 223 9.49 5.19 33.28
N ALA A 224 10.04 4.03 32.90
CA ALA A 224 11.47 3.74 33.05
C ALA A 224 12.33 4.72 32.24
N LEU A 225 11.99 4.98 30.97
CA LEU A 225 12.73 5.93 30.14
C LEU A 225 12.67 7.35 30.70
N LYS A 226 11.50 7.79 31.20
CA LYS A 226 11.37 9.09 31.89
C LYS A 226 12.24 9.18 33.14
N GLN A 227 12.38 8.09 33.90
CA GLN A 227 13.15 8.10 35.15
C GLN A 227 14.64 8.33 34.93
N THR A 228 15.18 7.92 33.78
CA THR A 228 16.60 8.08 33.44
C THR A 228 17.02 9.55 33.36
N GLY A 229 16.07 10.46 33.11
CA GLY A 229 16.32 11.87 32.83
C GLY A 229 16.92 12.13 31.44
N ARG A 230 17.19 11.10 30.64
CA ARG A 230 17.62 11.22 29.24
C ARG A 230 16.40 11.27 28.32
N PRO A 231 16.29 12.24 27.40
CA PRO A 231 15.23 12.22 26.39
C PRO A 231 15.44 11.07 25.40
N VAL A 232 14.52 10.10 25.38
CA VAL A 232 14.55 8.92 24.51
C VAL A 232 13.22 8.82 23.77
N HIS A 233 13.26 8.67 22.44
CA HIS A 233 12.06 8.42 21.63
C HIS A 233 11.61 6.97 21.83
N LEU A 234 10.37 6.76 22.23
CA LEU A 234 9.79 5.43 22.38
C LEU A 234 8.89 5.10 21.18
N GLU A 235 9.28 4.09 20.40
CA GLU A 235 8.56 3.59 19.24
C GLU A 235 8.00 2.19 19.50
N LEU A 236 6.73 1.97 19.15
CA LEU A 236 6.08 0.67 19.29
C LEU A 236 5.91 -0.03 17.94
N SER A 237 6.13 -1.34 17.92
CA SER A 237 5.98 -2.21 16.75
C SER A 237 5.34 -3.52 17.22
N ASN A 238 4.56 -4.27 16.45
CA ASN A 238 4.40 -4.22 14.99
C ASN A 238 3.02 -3.67 14.58
N SER A 239 2.03 -4.51 14.28
CA SER A 239 0.71 -4.04 13.85
C SER A 239 -0.21 -3.76 15.06
N LEU A 240 -0.13 -2.56 15.63
CA LEU A 240 -0.90 -2.22 16.84
C LEU A 240 -2.41 -2.13 16.57
N ASP A 241 -3.21 -2.48 17.59
CA ASP A 241 -4.67 -2.37 17.54
C ASP A 241 -5.10 -0.90 17.64
N ILE A 242 -5.80 -0.40 16.62
CA ILE A 242 -6.32 0.96 16.54
C ILE A 242 -7.30 1.30 17.67
N ASN A 243 -7.96 0.31 18.27
CA ASN A 243 -8.83 0.54 19.43
C ASN A 243 -8.06 1.04 20.65
N ASN A 244 -6.75 0.80 20.69
CA ASN A 244 -5.85 1.25 21.75
C ASN A 244 -5.03 2.48 21.35
N ALA A 245 -5.29 3.12 20.20
CA ALA A 245 -4.55 4.30 19.73
C ALA A 245 -4.45 5.41 20.81
N SER A 246 -5.52 5.62 21.58
CA SER A 246 -5.53 6.59 22.68
C SER A 246 -4.60 6.25 23.85
N THR A 247 -4.26 4.98 24.00
CA THR A 247 -3.30 4.47 24.98
C THR A 247 -1.89 4.58 24.42
N TRP A 248 -1.67 4.14 23.17
CA TRP A 248 -0.37 4.27 22.50
C TRP A 248 0.13 5.70 22.47
N ALA A 249 -0.75 6.64 22.10
CA ALA A 249 -0.41 8.07 22.08
C ALA A 249 0.02 8.63 23.44
N LYS A 250 -0.45 8.06 24.56
CA LYS A 250 -0.07 8.53 25.91
C LYS A 250 1.27 7.97 26.38
N LEU A 251 1.65 6.80 25.87
CA LEU A 251 2.74 6.00 26.41
C LEU A 251 3.93 5.89 25.46
N SER A 252 3.83 6.42 24.24
CA SER A 252 4.88 6.33 23.23
C SER A 252 4.90 7.57 22.34
N ASN A 253 6.03 7.79 21.67
CA ASN A 253 6.18 8.86 20.69
C ASN A 253 5.76 8.45 19.27
N GLY A 254 5.71 7.15 18.99
CA GLY A 254 5.20 6.60 17.75
C GLY A 254 4.80 5.13 17.88
N TRP A 255 3.93 4.68 16.98
CA TRP A 255 3.52 3.29 16.89
C TRP A 255 3.25 2.88 15.46
N ARG A 256 3.67 1.66 15.13
CA ARG A 256 3.41 1.08 13.83
C ARG A 256 1.95 0.64 13.71
N THR A 257 1.36 1.03 12.59
CA THR A 257 -0.10 0.93 12.33
C THR A 257 -0.51 -0.32 11.55
N GLY A 258 0.46 -1.03 10.97
CA GLY A 258 0.26 -2.23 10.14
C GLY A 258 1.45 -3.15 10.20
N GLY A 259 1.46 -4.19 9.35
CA GLY A 259 2.61 -5.12 9.26
C GLY A 259 3.80 -4.48 8.57
N ASP A 260 4.89 -5.24 8.48
CA ASP A 260 6.14 -4.87 7.80
C ASP A 260 5.90 -4.33 6.37
N ILE A 261 6.62 -3.28 5.97
CA ILE A 261 6.58 -2.76 4.59
C ILE A 261 7.37 -3.65 3.63
N GLU A 262 8.29 -4.47 4.14
CA GLU A 262 9.16 -5.31 3.35
C GLU A 262 8.39 -6.37 2.52
N CYS A 263 8.93 -6.71 1.35
CA CYS A 263 8.42 -7.81 0.52
C CYS A 263 9.20 -9.09 0.76
N TYR A 264 8.94 -9.79 1.87
CA TYR A 264 9.63 -11.05 2.18
C TYR A 264 9.42 -12.15 1.14
N SER A 265 8.32 -12.12 0.38
CA SER A 265 8.08 -13.05 -0.71
C SER A 265 8.86 -12.73 -1.99
N CYS A 266 9.41 -11.51 -2.10
CA CYS A 266 10.21 -11.08 -3.25
C CYS A 266 11.67 -11.50 -3.12
N GLU A 267 12.12 -11.80 -1.90
CA GLU A 267 13.50 -12.14 -1.59
C GLU A 267 13.91 -13.48 -2.21
N SER A 268 15.12 -13.52 -2.78
CA SER A 268 15.75 -14.76 -3.23
C SER A 268 16.92 -15.14 -2.31
N ASN A 269 17.02 -16.42 -1.93
CA ASN A 269 18.20 -17.00 -1.27
C ASN A 269 18.81 -16.17 -0.12
N GLY A 270 18.00 -15.70 0.82
CA GLY A 270 18.47 -14.94 1.99
C GLY A 270 18.92 -13.49 1.69
N SER A 271 18.65 -12.99 0.48
CA SER A 271 18.71 -11.56 0.15
C SER A 271 17.59 -10.79 0.85
N SER A 272 17.79 -9.49 1.10
CA SER A 272 16.71 -8.58 1.47
C SER A 272 16.07 -7.90 0.24
N PHE A 273 16.54 -8.18 -0.97
CA PHE A 273 16.13 -7.43 -2.17
C PHE A 273 15.16 -8.22 -3.06
N PRO A 274 14.19 -7.53 -3.70
CA PRO A 274 13.84 -6.13 -3.48
C PRO A 274 13.27 -5.89 -2.08
N LEU A 275 13.58 -4.72 -1.48
CA LEU A 275 13.20 -4.40 -0.10
C LEU A 275 11.68 -4.39 0.08
N THR A 276 10.96 -3.75 -0.83
CA THR A 276 9.49 -3.68 -0.81
C THR A 276 8.90 -3.94 -2.20
N ALA A 277 7.58 -3.77 -2.30
CA ALA A 277 6.84 -3.82 -3.55
C ALA A 277 5.72 -2.79 -3.54
N TRP A 278 5.25 -2.40 -4.72
CA TRP A 278 4.11 -1.48 -4.84
C TRP A 278 2.87 -1.92 -4.06
N SER A 279 2.59 -3.22 -4.00
CA SER A 279 1.46 -3.76 -3.23
C SER A 279 1.57 -3.41 -1.73
N SER A 280 2.76 -3.50 -1.14
CA SER A 280 3.03 -3.11 0.24
C SER A 280 2.76 -1.61 0.47
N VAL A 281 3.29 -0.74 -0.41
CA VAL A 281 3.07 0.71 -0.34
C VAL A 281 1.59 1.07 -0.53
N SER A 282 0.95 0.53 -1.57
CA SER A 282 -0.45 0.81 -1.89
C SER A 282 -1.41 0.39 -0.76
N SER A 283 -1.05 -0.63 0.02
CA SER A 283 -1.86 -1.09 1.15
C SER A 283 -1.97 -0.05 2.27
N ARG A 284 -1.05 0.94 2.30
CA ARG A 284 -1.03 2.00 3.32
C ARG A 284 -2.04 3.10 3.10
N PHE A 285 -2.58 3.32 1.89
CA PHE A 285 -3.57 4.39 1.67
C PHE A 285 -4.79 4.29 2.60
N ASN A 286 -5.32 3.07 2.81
CA ASN A 286 -6.43 2.87 3.74
C ASN A 286 -5.98 2.98 5.21
N GLN A 287 -4.76 2.56 5.52
CA GLN A 287 -4.21 2.66 6.88
C GLN A 287 -4.03 4.13 7.25
N VAL A 288 -3.43 4.95 6.38
CA VAL A 288 -3.28 6.40 6.55
C VAL A 288 -4.63 7.06 6.80
N ALA A 289 -5.63 6.77 5.96
CA ALA A 289 -6.96 7.33 6.12
C ALA A 289 -7.63 6.97 7.46
N ASN A 290 -7.43 5.75 7.95
CA ASN A 290 -8.03 5.27 9.19
C ASN A 290 -7.32 5.80 10.44
N TRP A 291 -5.99 5.93 10.39
CA TRP A 291 -5.15 6.31 11.52
C TRP A 291 -4.94 7.82 11.68
N ALA A 292 -5.16 8.61 10.62
CA ALA A 292 -5.01 10.08 10.64
C ALA A 292 -5.63 10.81 11.86
N PRO A 293 -6.77 10.40 12.44
CA PRO A 293 -7.31 11.07 13.63
C PRO A 293 -6.50 10.90 14.93
N TYR A 294 -5.51 10.00 14.95
CA TYR A 294 -4.77 9.63 16.16
C TYR A 294 -3.33 10.16 16.19
N GLY A 295 -2.81 10.63 15.07
CA GLY A 295 -1.50 11.26 14.97
C GLY A 295 -1.52 12.69 15.50
N SER A 296 -0.47 13.08 16.21
CA SER A 296 -0.25 14.44 16.70
C SER A 296 1.21 14.65 17.15
N PRO A 297 1.68 15.90 17.32
CA PRO A 297 2.99 16.15 17.89
C PRO A 297 3.19 15.42 19.22
N GLY A 298 4.24 14.60 19.29
CA GLY A 298 4.59 13.74 20.42
C GLY A 298 4.02 12.33 20.35
N ALA A 299 3.26 11.99 19.31
CA ALA A 299 2.53 10.73 19.16
C ALA A 299 2.17 10.48 17.68
N PHE A 300 3.07 9.85 16.92
CA PHE A 300 2.93 9.71 15.46
C PHE A 300 2.50 8.32 15.01
N ASN A 301 1.71 8.29 13.94
CA ASN A 301 1.40 7.05 13.22
C ASN A 301 2.62 6.63 12.39
N ASP A 302 3.18 5.45 12.68
CA ASP A 302 4.26 4.85 11.89
C ASP A 302 3.66 3.89 10.83
N TYR A 303 3.93 4.18 9.55
CA TYR A 303 3.55 3.33 8.42
C TYR A 303 4.70 2.42 7.97
N ASP A 304 5.71 2.30 8.83
CA ASP A 304 6.95 1.56 8.68
C ASP A 304 7.95 2.26 7.74
N SER A 305 9.11 1.62 7.52
CA SER A 305 10.25 2.23 6.83
C SER A 305 9.94 2.79 5.43
N LEU A 306 10.74 3.81 5.07
CA LEU A 306 10.73 4.48 3.78
C LEU A 306 11.78 3.85 2.86
N GLU A 307 11.33 3.14 1.83
CA GLU A 307 12.20 2.44 0.87
C GLU A 307 12.44 3.29 -0.37
N VAL A 308 13.41 4.18 -0.27
CA VAL A 308 13.79 5.08 -1.37
C VAL A 308 15.30 4.99 -1.56
N GLY A 309 15.74 4.32 -2.64
CA GLY A 309 17.14 4.32 -3.03
C GLY A 309 17.63 3.04 -3.70
N ASN A 310 18.93 3.01 -4.01
CA ASN A 310 19.64 1.80 -4.46
C ASN A 310 19.11 1.16 -5.76
N GLY A 311 18.49 1.93 -6.66
CA GLY A 311 17.95 1.40 -7.91
C GLY A 311 16.89 0.31 -7.67
N SER A 312 16.87 -0.76 -8.47
CA SER A 312 15.85 -1.81 -8.33
C SER A 312 15.90 -2.58 -7.00
N ASP A 313 16.94 -2.40 -6.19
CA ASP A 313 17.08 -3.05 -4.88
C ASP A 313 15.95 -2.62 -3.93
N ASP A 314 15.35 -1.42 -4.05
CA ASP A 314 14.18 -1.04 -3.23
C ASP A 314 12.86 -1.66 -3.69
N GLY A 315 12.78 -2.10 -4.95
CA GLY A 315 11.56 -2.68 -5.54
C GLY A 315 10.53 -1.66 -6.03
N LEU A 316 10.87 -0.37 -6.06
CA LEU A 316 9.97 0.71 -6.46
C LEU A 316 10.51 1.49 -7.66
N THR A 317 9.61 1.83 -8.58
CA THR A 317 9.87 2.84 -9.62
C THR A 317 10.06 4.23 -9.01
N LEU A 318 10.64 5.16 -9.78
CA LEU A 318 10.84 6.54 -9.32
C LEU A 318 9.55 7.23 -8.87
N ASP A 319 8.43 7.00 -9.58
CA ASP A 319 7.16 7.61 -9.23
C ASP A 319 6.51 6.95 -8.01
N GLU A 320 6.69 5.63 -7.81
CA GLU A 320 6.27 4.93 -6.59
C GLU A 320 7.07 5.40 -5.36
N ARG A 321 8.37 5.67 -5.49
CA ARG A 321 9.19 6.28 -4.42
C ARG A 321 8.64 7.65 -4.00
N LYS A 322 8.29 8.50 -4.98
CA LYS A 322 7.67 9.80 -4.71
C LYS A 322 6.31 9.63 -4.05
N THR A 323 5.53 8.63 -4.47
CA THR A 323 4.24 8.31 -3.87
C THR A 323 4.38 7.90 -2.41
N GLN A 324 5.28 6.95 -2.09
CA GLN A 324 5.53 6.53 -0.72
C GLN A 324 5.95 7.73 0.14
N MET A 325 6.99 8.45 -0.27
CA MET A 325 7.49 9.60 0.50
C MET A 325 6.42 10.70 0.67
N SER A 326 5.60 10.97 -0.35
CA SER A 326 4.54 11.98 -0.26
C SER A 326 3.38 11.53 0.64
N LEU A 327 3.01 10.25 0.60
CA LEU A 327 1.96 9.72 1.46
C LEU A 327 2.39 9.73 2.93
N TRP A 328 3.62 9.32 3.24
CA TRP A 328 4.19 9.37 4.59
C TRP A 328 4.29 10.81 5.09
N SER A 329 4.78 11.73 4.24
CA SER A 329 4.90 13.15 4.61
C SER A 329 3.55 13.81 4.86
N LEU A 330 2.52 13.49 4.05
CA LEU A 330 1.16 13.96 4.30
C LEU A 330 0.59 13.38 5.60
N ALA A 331 0.99 12.19 5.98
CA ALA A 331 0.54 11.52 7.19
C ALA A 331 1.40 11.84 8.44
N ALA A 332 2.38 12.75 8.33
CA ALA A 332 3.31 13.09 9.41
C ALA A 332 3.94 11.83 10.06
N SER A 333 4.31 10.86 9.24
CA SER A 333 4.88 9.60 9.69
C SER A 333 6.38 9.71 9.86
N PRO A 334 7.00 9.05 10.86
CA PRO A 334 8.46 8.96 10.92
C PRO A 334 9.06 8.53 9.57
N LEU A 335 9.99 9.33 9.05
CA LEU A 335 10.71 9.02 7.82
C LEU A 335 11.99 8.25 8.17
N ILE A 336 11.82 6.97 8.51
CA ILE A 336 12.91 6.04 8.84
C ILE A 336 13.30 5.29 7.57
N LEU A 337 14.48 5.59 7.02
CA LEU A 337 14.98 4.95 5.80
C LEU A 337 15.33 3.47 6.06
N GLY A 338 14.95 2.58 5.13
CA GLY A 338 15.35 1.16 5.14
C GLY A 338 16.51 0.82 4.20
N THR A 339 16.83 1.72 3.27
CA THR A 339 17.82 1.51 2.20
C THR A 339 19.28 1.53 2.67
N ASP A 340 20.19 0.98 1.87
CA ASP A 340 21.63 1.06 2.11
C ASP A 340 22.16 2.46 1.78
N LEU A 341 22.39 3.25 2.83
CA LEU A 341 22.84 4.65 2.71
C LEU A 341 24.23 4.77 2.08
N THR A 342 25.05 3.72 2.07
CA THR A 342 26.38 3.72 1.46
C THR A 342 26.34 3.63 -0.07
N ARG A 343 25.18 3.25 -0.62
CA ARG A 343 24.94 3.01 -2.05
C ARG A 343 23.91 3.97 -2.66
N LEU A 344 23.62 5.09 -2.02
CA LEU A 344 22.72 6.11 -2.57
C LEU A 344 23.36 6.85 -3.75
N ASP A 345 22.59 7.04 -4.80
CA ASP A 345 22.99 7.80 -5.97
C ASP A 345 22.50 9.28 -5.92
N PRO A 346 22.88 10.14 -6.88
CA PRO A 346 22.40 11.52 -6.92
C PRO A 346 20.87 11.67 -7.05
N THR A 347 20.19 10.72 -7.68
CA THR A 347 18.73 10.70 -7.81
C THR A 347 18.09 10.43 -6.45
N ASP A 348 18.56 9.41 -5.75
CA ASP A 348 18.08 9.04 -4.41
C ASP A 348 18.24 10.23 -3.44
N LEU A 349 19.43 10.85 -3.46
CA LEU A 349 19.73 12.01 -2.64
C LEU A 349 18.91 13.25 -3.01
N ALA A 350 18.51 13.42 -4.26
CA ALA A 350 17.63 14.51 -4.66
C ALA A 350 16.22 14.32 -4.09
N LEU A 351 15.72 13.08 -4.04
CA LEU A 351 14.42 12.77 -3.43
C LEU A 351 14.47 13.00 -1.91
N LEU A 352 15.41 12.33 -1.24
CA LEU A 352 15.50 12.32 0.22
C LEU A 352 15.84 13.70 0.80
N LYS A 353 16.55 14.56 0.07
CA LYS A 353 16.88 15.93 0.54
C LYS A 353 15.90 17.00 0.06
N ASN A 354 14.77 16.62 -0.54
CA ASN A 354 13.78 17.60 -0.99
C ASN A 354 13.12 18.30 0.21
N ARG A 355 13.63 19.49 0.55
CA ARG A 355 13.15 20.29 1.69
C ARG A 355 11.68 20.67 1.59
N SER A 356 11.13 20.80 0.38
CA SER A 356 9.72 21.14 0.22
C SER A 356 8.81 19.99 0.64
N VAL A 357 9.20 18.74 0.35
CA VAL A 357 8.50 17.53 0.76
C VAL A 357 8.72 17.25 2.25
N LEU A 358 9.97 17.32 2.73
CA LEU A 358 10.27 17.17 4.16
C LEU A 358 9.53 18.18 5.04
N ALA A 359 9.33 19.41 4.56
CA ALA A 359 8.56 20.41 5.30
C ALA A 359 7.07 20.05 5.44
N VAL A 360 6.52 19.24 4.52
CA VAL A 360 5.16 18.71 4.65
C VAL A 360 5.12 17.73 5.81
N ASP A 361 6.10 16.83 5.93
CA ASP A 361 6.18 15.90 7.06
C ASP A 361 6.39 16.63 8.40
N GLN A 362 7.34 17.57 8.40
CA GLN A 362 7.80 18.25 9.60
C GLN A 362 6.86 19.35 10.11
N ASP A 363 5.69 19.54 9.48
CA ASP A 363 4.61 20.35 10.07
C ASP A 363 3.86 19.62 11.20
N ALA A 364 4.08 18.30 11.32
CA ALA A 364 3.49 17.40 12.32
C ALA A 364 1.94 17.35 12.29
N ILE A 365 1.34 17.51 11.11
CA ILE A 365 -0.11 17.47 10.90
C ILE A 365 -0.46 16.29 9.97
N ASP A 366 -1.32 15.39 10.43
CA ASP A 366 -1.87 14.32 9.59
C ASP A 366 -2.90 14.86 8.57
N ALA A 367 -2.74 14.49 7.31
CA ALA A 367 -3.69 14.77 6.25
C ALA A 367 -4.93 13.86 6.31
N LYS A 368 -6.08 14.43 5.94
CA LYS A 368 -7.33 13.70 5.80
C LYS A 368 -7.52 13.23 4.37
N ARG A 369 -8.09 12.04 4.21
CA ARG A 369 -8.56 11.59 2.89
C ARG A 369 -9.79 12.38 2.48
N ILE A 370 -9.71 13.04 1.32
CA ILE A 370 -10.78 13.85 0.72
C ILE A 370 -11.64 13.00 -0.21
N SER A 371 -11.01 12.14 -1.02
CA SER A 371 -11.70 11.21 -1.92
C SER A 371 -10.88 9.95 -2.14
N SER A 372 -11.59 8.87 -2.50
CA SER A 372 -11.05 7.57 -2.84
C SER A 372 -11.95 6.96 -3.90
N ASP A 373 -11.38 6.56 -5.04
CA ASP A 373 -12.03 5.69 -6.01
C ASP A 373 -11.12 4.48 -6.31
N ALA A 374 -11.44 3.70 -7.35
CA ALA A 374 -10.69 2.49 -7.69
C ALA A 374 -9.24 2.76 -8.10
N ASN A 375 -8.95 3.93 -8.68
CA ASN A 375 -7.68 4.25 -9.33
C ASN A 375 -7.03 5.53 -8.80
N THR A 376 -7.71 6.30 -7.95
CA THR A 376 -7.21 7.56 -7.41
C THR A 376 -7.47 7.71 -5.92
N GLN A 377 -6.57 8.44 -5.26
CA GLN A 377 -6.68 8.83 -3.86
C GLN A 377 -6.33 10.31 -3.72
N VAL A 378 -7.04 11.04 -2.88
CA VAL A 378 -6.74 12.44 -2.58
C VAL A 378 -6.65 12.64 -1.08
N PHE A 379 -5.50 13.14 -0.62
CA PHE A 379 -5.27 13.49 0.79
C PHE A 379 -4.90 14.97 0.89
N ALA A 380 -5.40 15.66 1.91
CA ALA A 380 -5.07 17.06 2.13
C ALA A 380 -5.02 17.46 3.60
N LYS A 381 -4.20 18.47 3.89
CA LYS A 381 -4.12 19.15 5.18
C LYS A 381 -3.96 20.65 5.00
N THR A 382 -4.34 21.41 6.02
CA THR A 382 -4.07 22.83 6.11
C THR A 382 -2.89 23.05 7.05
N GLU A 383 -1.83 23.66 6.54
CA GLU A 383 -0.66 24.05 7.32
C GLU A 383 -0.99 25.22 8.26
N GLN A 384 -0.17 25.45 9.29
CA GLN A 384 -0.40 26.50 10.29
C GLN A 384 -0.50 27.91 9.69
N ASN A 385 0.13 28.16 8.54
CA ASN A 385 0.08 29.43 7.82
C ASN A 385 -1.21 29.63 7.00
N GLY A 386 -2.08 28.61 6.93
CA GLY A 386 -3.32 28.62 6.15
C GLY A 386 -3.19 28.12 4.71
N ASP A 387 -1.98 27.78 4.25
CA ASP A 387 -1.79 27.09 2.97
C ASP A 387 -2.34 25.66 3.07
N VAL A 388 -2.79 25.09 1.96
CA VAL A 388 -3.27 23.70 1.90
C VAL A 388 -2.29 22.86 1.10
N VAL A 389 -1.84 21.75 1.66
CA VAL A 389 -1.04 20.75 0.94
C VAL A 389 -1.96 19.60 0.55
N VAL A 390 -1.94 19.22 -0.72
CA VAL A 390 -2.72 18.11 -1.28
C VAL A 390 -1.82 17.14 -2.04
N GLY A 391 -2.02 15.85 -1.81
CA GLY A 391 -1.50 14.78 -2.65
C GLY A 391 -2.60 14.25 -3.56
N LEU A 392 -2.41 14.38 -4.87
CA LEU A 392 -3.25 13.79 -5.91
C LEU A 392 -2.56 12.50 -6.39
N PHE A 393 -3.04 11.35 -5.93
CA PHE A 393 -2.39 10.06 -6.17
C PHE A 393 -3.13 9.27 -7.24
N ASN A 394 -2.37 8.65 -8.13
CA ASN A 394 -2.84 7.68 -9.11
C ASN A 394 -2.37 6.29 -8.69
N THR A 395 -3.29 5.38 -8.39
CA THR A 395 -2.96 4.00 -8.00
C THR A 395 -3.08 3.00 -9.14
N SER A 396 -3.34 3.45 -10.36
CA SER A 396 -3.48 2.60 -11.54
C SER A 396 -2.20 2.45 -12.35
N ALA A 397 -2.19 1.45 -13.23
CA ALA A 397 -1.10 1.14 -14.16
C ALA A 397 -0.94 2.16 -15.31
N ASN A 398 -1.81 3.16 -15.41
CA ASN A 398 -1.80 4.14 -16.51
C ASN A 398 -1.74 5.56 -15.95
N GLY A 399 -1.00 6.46 -16.61
CA GLY A 399 -1.09 7.88 -16.29
C GLY A 399 -2.50 8.43 -16.53
N GLN A 400 -2.98 9.26 -15.62
CA GLN A 400 -4.32 9.85 -15.71
C GLN A 400 -4.36 11.23 -15.03
N THR A 401 -5.42 12.00 -15.31
CA THR A 401 -5.68 13.21 -14.54
C THR A 401 -6.34 12.86 -13.21
N VAL A 402 -5.75 13.32 -12.12
CA VAL A 402 -6.35 13.29 -10.78
C VAL A 402 -6.73 14.72 -10.41
N SER A 403 -7.89 14.91 -9.80
CA SER A 403 -8.39 16.25 -9.50
C SER A 403 -9.22 16.33 -8.22
N SER A 404 -9.32 17.54 -7.70
CA SER A 404 -10.23 17.96 -6.62
C SER A 404 -10.65 19.42 -6.86
N THR A 405 -11.43 19.98 -5.93
CA THR A 405 -11.80 21.40 -5.94
C THR A 405 -11.20 22.11 -4.75
N ALA A 406 -10.83 23.39 -4.91
CA ALA A 406 -10.30 24.20 -3.82
C ALA A 406 -11.24 24.19 -2.59
N ALA A 407 -12.56 24.22 -2.83
CA ALA A 407 -13.56 24.13 -1.77
C ALA A 407 -13.53 22.78 -1.02
N ALA A 408 -13.43 21.65 -1.74
CA ALA A 408 -13.33 20.33 -1.12
C ALA A 408 -12.02 20.15 -0.32
N LEU A 409 -10.96 20.84 -0.72
CA LEU A 409 -9.68 20.88 -0.01
C LEU A 409 -9.68 21.85 1.20
N GLY A 410 -10.79 22.56 1.45
CA GLY A 410 -10.92 23.47 2.58
C GLY A 410 -10.31 24.86 2.38
N LEU A 411 -9.94 25.23 1.15
CA LEU A 411 -9.43 26.58 0.85
C LEU A 411 -10.57 27.62 0.91
N PRO A 412 -10.27 28.84 1.38
CA PRO A 412 -11.24 29.94 1.31
C PRO A 412 -11.48 30.34 -0.14
N ALA A 413 -12.70 30.83 -0.43
CA ALA A 413 -13.07 31.26 -1.76
C ALA A 413 -12.14 32.37 -2.28
N SER A 414 -11.52 32.12 -3.44
CA SER A 414 -10.67 33.04 -4.18
C SER A 414 -11.00 32.97 -5.66
N ALA A 415 -10.70 34.05 -6.40
CA ALA A 415 -10.79 34.05 -7.86
C ALA A 415 -9.73 33.11 -8.46
N ASP A 416 -8.51 33.17 -7.94
CA ASP A 416 -7.39 32.36 -8.40
C ASP A 416 -6.65 31.73 -7.21
N TYR A 417 -5.97 30.61 -7.46
CA TYR A 417 -5.08 29.97 -6.51
C TYR A 417 -3.72 29.71 -7.15
N SER A 418 -2.67 29.81 -6.35
CA SER A 418 -1.32 29.37 -6.71
C SER A 418 -1.19 27.89 -6.35
N LEU A 419 -0.63 27.09 -7.25
CA LEU A 419 -0.33 25.67 -7.06
C LEU A 419 1.18 25.51 -7.19
N GLN A 420 1.87 25.23 -6.09
CA GLN A 420 3.30 24.91 -6.11
C GLN A 420 3.46 23.39 -6.04
N ASP A 421 3.96 22.78 -7.10
CA ASP A 421 4.40 21.39 -7.08
C ASP A 421 5.70 21.28 -6.27
N LEU A 422 5.68 20.44 -5.24
CA LEU A 422 6.78 20.31 -4.28
C LEU A 422 7.91 19.41 -4.78
N TRP A 423 7.67 18.60 -5.80
CA TRP A 423 8.68 17.77 -6.45
C TRP A 423 9.39 18.50 -7.58
N SER A 424 8.64 19.16 -8.46
CA SER A 424 9.22 19.91 -9.59
C SER A 424 9.61 21.35 -9.22
N HIS A 425 9.15 21.85 -8.07
CA HIS A 425 9.25 23.25 -7.64
C HIS A 425 8.62 24.25 -8.61
N ARG A 426 7.80 23.78 -9.56
CA ARG A 426 7.07 24.63 -10.52
C ARG A 426 5.85 25.21 -9.83
N THR A 427 5.59 26.50 -10.08
CA THR A 427 4.35 27.16 -9.65
C THR A 427 3.47 27.44 -10.85
N THR A 428 2.21 27.03 -10.75
CA THR A 428 1.14 27.33 -11.71
C THR A 428 -0.04 28.01 -11.01
N GLU A 429 -1.03 28.47 -11.77
CA GLU A 429 -2.26 29.03 -11.24
C GLU A 429 -3.52 28.33 -11.78
N THR A 430 -4.59 28.34 -10.99
CA THR A 430 -5.94 27.90 -11.41
C THR A 430 -6.96 28.97 -11.06
N SER A 431 -7.91 29.21 -11.97
CA SER A 431 -9.01 30.20 -11.81
C SER A 431 -10.40 29.57 -11.78
N THR A 432 -10.49 28.27 -12.09
CA THR A 432 -11.77 27.53 -12.08
C THR A 432 -12.12 26.96 -10.71
N GLY A 433 -11.19 27.07 -9.75
CA GLY A 433 -11.25 26.36 -8.47
C GLY A 433 -10.96 24.86 -8.62
N THR A 434 -10.70 24.35 -9.83
CA THR A 434 -10.24 22.98 -10.07
C THR A 434 -8.76 22.88 -9.77
N VAL A 435 -8.39 21.94 -8.91
CA VAL A 435 -7.01 21.56 -8.62
C VAL A 435 -6.79 20.22 -9.29
N ALA A 436 -6.00 20.18 -10.36
CA ALA A 436 -5.79 18.98 -11.15
C ALA A 436 -4.34 18.87 -11.60
N ALA A 437 -3.89 17.64 -11.79
CA ALA A 437 -2.59 17.33 -12.37
C ALA A 437 -2.67 16.06 -13.23
N THR A 438 -1.83 15.98 -14.25
CA THR A 438 -1.53 14.71 -14.92
C THR A 438 -0.56 13.94 -14.06
N VAL A 439 -1.00 12.79 -13.55
CA VAL A 439 -0.25 11.96 -12.60
C VAL A 439 0.14 10.66 -13.30
N PRO A 440 1.45 10.30 -13.35
CA PRO A 440 1.91 9.06 -13.98
C PRO A 440 1.37 7.83 -13.23
N SER A 441 1.53 6.65 -13.82
CA SER A 441 1.17 5.39 -13.16
C SER A 441 1.83 5.30 -11.79
N HIS A 442 1.05 4.95 -10.77
CA HIS A 442 1.49 4.82 -9.38
C HIS A 442 2.11 6.10 -8.77
N GLY A 443 1.98 7.25 -9.46
CA GLY A 443 2.61 8.51 -9.08
C GLY A 443 1.74 9.42 -8.23
N VAL A 444 2.29 10.59 -7.95
CA VAL A 444 1.65 11.64 -7.16
C VAL A 444 1.97 13.03 -7.72
N ALA A 445 1.01 13.93 -7.70
CA ALA A 445 1.26 15.37 -7.69
C ALA A 445 1.05 15.91 -6.27
N LEU A 446 2.14 16.32 -5.63
CA LEU A 446 2.12 16.91 -4.28
C LEU A 446 2.18 18.43 -4.40
N LEU A 447 1.07 19.10 -4.09
CA LEU A 447 0.87 20.52 -4.35
C LEU A 447 0.66 21.28 -3.04
N ARG A 448 1.35 22.41 -2.85
CA ARG A 448 0.99 23.43 -1.85
C ARG A 448 0.19 24.54 -2.52
N ILE A 449 -0.95 24.87 -1.94
CA ILE A 449 -1.98 25.70 -2.55
C ILE A 449 -2.34 26.85 -1.62
N ARG A 450 -2.47 28.04 -2.21
CA ARG A 450 -2.91 29.23 -1.48
C ARG A 450 -3.71 30.17 -2.38
N PRO A 451 -4.62 31.00 -1.82
CA PRO A 451 -5.27 32.07 -2.56
C PRO A 451 -4.23 32.97 -3.24
N LEU A 452 -4.48 33.32 -4.50
CA LEU A 452 -3.63 34.20 -5.28
C LEU A 452 -4.38 35.49 -5.60
N HIS A 453 -3.71 36.64 -5.41
CA HIS A 453 -4.25 37.91 -5.88
C HIS A 453 -4.18 37.97 -7.41
N HIS A 454 -5.27 38.37 -8.06
CA HIS A 454 -5.44 38.31 -9.52
C HIS A 454 -4.28 38.91 -10.34
N ALA A 455 -3.65 39.99 -9.88
CA ALA A 455 -2.51 40.59 -10.56
C ALA A 455 -1.27 39.68 -10.62
N ALA A 456 -1.08 38.82 -9.62
CA ALA A 456 0.00 37.83 -9.60
C ALA A 456 -0.32 36.57 -10.43
N ALA A 457 -1.60 36.25 -10.62
CA ALA A 457 -2.04 35.18 -11.52
C ALA A 457 -1.61 35.46 -12.98
N LEU A 458 -1.64 36.72 -13.41
CA LEU A 458 -1.23 37.14 -14.76
C LEU A 458 0.27 36.95 -15.06
N LEU A 459 1.09 36.65 -14.04
CA LEU A 459 2.53 36.41 -14.17
C LEU A 459 2.91 34.96 -13.83
N THR A 460 1.93 34.10 -13.61
CA THR A 460 2.10 32.70 -13.24
C THR A 460 1.61 31.82 -14.37
N ALA A 461 2.32 30.72 -14.67
CA ALA A 461 1.92 29.83 -15.74
C ALA A 461 0.55 29.19 -15.45
N PRO A 462 -0.35 29.06 -16.45
CA PRO A 462 -1.63 28.40 -16.22
C PRO A 462 -1.41 26.93 -15.85
N SER A 463 -2.21 26.41 -14.92
CA SER A 463 -2.29 24.98 -14.66
C SER A 463 -2.98 24.29 -15.83
N THR A 464 -2.43 23.17 -16.26
CA THR A 464 -2.81 22.47 -17.49
C THR A 464 -2.69 20.98 -17.25
N THR A 465 -3.52 20.20 -17.93
CA THR A 465 -3.46 18.73 -17.88
C THR A 465 -3.50 18.13 -19.27
N VAL A 466 -2.82 17.00 -19.40
CA VAL A 466 -2.83 16.13 -20.57
C VAL A 466 -3.43 14.79 -20.16
N THR A 467 -4.40 14.30 -20.93
CA THR A 467 -4.98 12.96 -20.76
C THR A 467 -4.88 12.14 -22.03
N LEU A 468 -4.76 10.83 -21.84
CA LEU A 468 -4.82 9.84 -22.91
C LEU A 468 -6.08 8.98 -22.74
N ALA A 469 -6.74 8.69 -23.85
CA ALA A 469 -7.86 7.76 -23.93
C ALA A 469 -7.66 6.79 -25.09
N GLY A 470 -8.33 5.62 -25.04
CA GLY A 470 -8.21 4.57 -26.07
C GLY A 470 -7.01 3.64 -25.88
N LEU A 471 -6.52 3.49 -24.64
CA LEU A 471 -5.34 2.67 -24.31
C LEU A 471 -5.67 1.19 -23.99
N ALA A 472 -6.95 0.87 -23.78
CA ALA A 472 -7.39 -0.49 -23.43
C ALA A 472 -8.10 -1.17 -24.61
N GLY A 473 -7.94 -2.50 -24.72
CA GLY A 473 -8.62 -3.32 -25.72
C GLY A 473 -8.11 -3.10 -27.14
N ALA A 474 -6.81 -2.80 -27.28
CA ALA A 474 -6.16 -2.61 -28.56
C ALA A 474 -5.99 -3.95 -29.29
N SER A 475 -6.17 -3.95 -30.61
CA SER A 475 -6.03 -5.15 -31.44
C SER A 475 -4.57 -5.41 -31.80
N ASP A 476 -4.09 -6.63 -31.56
CA ASP A 476 -2.75 -7.03 -31.99
C ASP A 476 -2.58 -7.01 -33.50
N GLY A 477 -1.42 -6.53 -33.96
CA GLY A 477 -1.17 -6.26 -35.38
C GLY A 477 -2.15 -5.26 -36.03
N GLY A 478 -2.92 -4.53 -35.22
CA GLY A 478 -4.04 -3.69 -35.65
C GLY A 478 -3.80 -2.18 -35.56
N GLN A 479 -4.78 -1.42 -36.06
CA GLN A 479 -4.80 0.04 -35.95
C GLN A 479 -5.58 0.45 -34.70
N ASN A 480 -4.90 1.07 -33.73
CA ASN A 480 -5.51 1.47 -32.46
C ASN A 480 -5.72 2.99 -32.42
N THR A 481 -6.87 3.44 -31.92
CA THR A 481 -7.16 4.89 -31.84
C THR A 481 -6.85 5.40 -30.45
N VAL A 482 -5.85 6.28 -30.35
CA VAL A 482 -5.49 6.97 -29.11
C VAL A 482 -5.90 8.44 -29.23
N THR A 483 -6.56 8.98 -28.21
CA THR A 483 -6.93 10.40 -28.14
C THR A 483 -6.13 11.07 -27.04
N GLU A 484 -5.37 12.10 -27.42
CA GLU A 484 -4.70 13.02 -26.50
C GLU A 484 -5.60 14.24 -26.29
N THR A 485 -5.84 14.64 -25.03
CA THR A 485 -6.59 15.85 -24.71
C THR A 485 -5.77 16.76 -23.80
N PHE A 486 -5.64 18.01 -24.21
CA PHE A 486 -5.06 19.09 -23.42
C PHE A 486 -6.17 19.95 -22.83
N THR A 487 -6.11 20.22 -21.53
CA THR A 487 -7.06 21.08 -20.80
C THR A 487 -6.32 22.23 -20.13
N ASN A 488 -6.85 23.44 -20.27
CA ASN A 488 -6.35 24.63 -19.59
C ASN A 488 -7.21 24.92 -18.34
N ASN A 489 -6.64 24.74 -17.15
CA ASN A 489 -7.27 25.00 -15.86
C ASN A 489 -6.92 26.41 -15.30
N GLY A 490 -5.93 27.10 -15.89
CA GLY A 490 -5.51 28.44 -15.49
C GLY A 490 -6.43 29.56 -15.96
N ALA A 491 -6.21 30.76 -15.44
CA ALA A 491 -6.80 32.03 -15.86
C ALA A 491 -6.34 32.44 -17.27
N LEU A 492 -5.04 32.28 -17.56
CA LEU A 492 -4.46 32.72 -18.83
C LEU A 492 -4.73 31.70 -19.95
N ALA A 493 -5.00 32.19 -21.16
CA ALA A 493 -5.10 31.32 -22.33
C ALA A 493 -3.73 30.72 -22.67
N ALA A 494 -3.70 29.41 -22.92
CA ALA A 494 -2.56 28.75 -23.55
C ALA A 494 -2.65 29.00 -25.07
N THR A 495 -1.59 29.53 -25.67
CA THR A 495 -1.52 29.82 -27.11
C THR A 495 -0.60 28.83 -27.82
N ASP A 496 -0.80 28.65 -29.12
CA ASP A 496 0.04 27.77 -29.94
C ASP A 496 0.18 26.34 -29.38
N VAL A 497 -0.93 25.77 -28.91
CA VAL A 497 -0.97 24.43 -28.34
C VAL A 497 -0.73 23.40 -29.44
N ARG A 498 0.25 22.52 -29.24
CA ARG A 498 0.67 21.46 -30.17
C ARG A 498 0.67 20.13 -29.43
N LEU A 499 -0.18 19.22 -29.88
CA LEU A 499 -0.34 17.87 -29.34
C LEU A 499 0.48 16.89 -30.17
N THR A 500 1.24 16.03 -29.50
CA THR A 500 2.10 15.05 -30.13
C THR A 500 2.07 13.76 -29.32
N LEU A 501 1.88 12.64 -30.01
CA LEU A 501 1.97 11.30 -29.44
C LEU A 501 3.18 10.56 -30.03
N THR A 502 3.97 9.93 -29.17
CA THR A 502 5.12 9.10 -29.55
C THR A 502 4.99 7.70 -28.98
N ALA A 503 5.65 6.74 -29.61
CA ALA A 503 5.66 5.34 -29.20
C ALA A 503 7.07 4.72 -29.40
N PRO A 504 7.37 3.57 -28.75
CA PRO A 504 8.61 2.82 -28.89
C PRO A 504 8.93 2.41 -30.33
N ALA A 505 10.19 2.03 -30.54
CA ALA A 505 10.64 1.52 -31.83
C ALA A 505 9.82 0.28 -32.24
N GLY A 506 9.29 0.29 -33.46
CA GLY A 506 8.43 -0.78 -33.99
C GLY A 506 6.94 -0.44 -33.97
N VAL A 507 6.53 0.54 -33.16
CA VAL A 507 5.16 1.08 -33.14
C VAL A 507 5.10 2.36 -33.98
N THR A 508 4.15 2.47 -34.90
CA THR A 508 3.98 3.69 -35.71
C THR A 508 2.80 4.52 -35.21
N VAL A 509 2.97 5.83 -35.15
CA VAL A 509 1.93 6.78 -34.73
C VAL A 509 1.64 7.76 -35.87
N GLU A 510 0.37 7.87 -36.27
CA GLU A 510 -0.10 8.79 -37.29
C GLU A 510 -1.23 9.66 -36.74
N ALA A 511 -1.09 10.98 -36.84
CA ALA A 511 -2.16 11.90 -36.44
C ALA A 511 -3.31 11.84 -37.47
N THR A 512 -4.53 11.56 -37.00
CA THR A 512 -5.74 11.48 -37.84
C THR A 512 -6.66 12.68 -37.69
N SER A 513 -6.35 13.60 -36.76
CA SER A 513 -7.05 14.87 -36.60
C SER A 513 -6.08 16.05 -36.41
N GLN A 514 -6.63 17.26 -36.24
CA GLN A 514 -5.85 18.48 -36.03
C GLN A 514 -5.03 18.38 -34.73
N THR A 515 -3.72 18.62 -34.82
CA THR A 515 -2.79 18.57 -33.68
C THR A 515 -2.32 19.94 -33.19
N ARG A 516 -2.61 21.02 -33.91
CA ARG A 516 -2.18 22.39 -33.54
C ARG A 516 -3.37 23.32 -33.38
N PHE A 517 -3.45 24.02 -32.26
CA PHE A 517 -4.55 24.92 -31.90
C PHE A 517 -4.01 26.31 -31.58
N ALA A 518 -4.65 27.35 -32.13
CA ALA A 518 -4.16 28.72 -31.97
C ALA A 518 -4.23 29.20 -30.51
N ALA A 519 -5.31 28.86 -29.79
CA ALA A 519 -5.47 29.18 -28.38
C ALA A 519 -6.49 28.25 -27.70
N VAL A 520 -6.27 27.98 -26.41
CA VAL A 520 -7.18 27.26 -25.51
C VAL A 520 -7.45 28.15 -24.31
N ARG A 521 -8.69 28.62 -24.18
CA ARG A 521 -9.10 29.55 -23.10
C ARG A 521 -9.19 28.82 -21.76
N SER A 522 -9.23 29.60 -20.68
CA SER A 522 -9.51 29.11 -19.33
C SER A 522 -10.74 28.18 -19.30
N GLY A 523 -10.60 27.03 -18.66
CA GLY A 523 -11.62 26.00 -18.51
C GLY A 523 -11.96 25.21 -19.78
N ALA A 524 -11.26 25.46 -20.90
CA ALA A 524 -11.48 24.74 -22.15
C ALA A 524 -10.44 23.64 -22.38
N GLY A 525 -10.78 22.67 -23.23
CA GLY A 525 -9.87 21.64 -23.70
C GLY A 525 -9.93 21.45 -25.21
N VAL A 526 -8.88 20.86 -25.77
CA VAL A 526 -8.75 20.47 -27.17
C VAL A 526 -8.16 19.07 -27.26
N SER A 527 -8.53 18.33 -28.30
CA SER A 527 -8.10 16.93 -28.46
C SER A 527 -7.55 16.67 -29.84
N ALA A 528 -6.54 15.82 -29.90
CA ALA A 528 -6.01 15.23 -31.13
C ALA A 528 -6.18 13.71 -31.07
N THR A 529 -6.45 13.11 -32.22
CA THR A 529 -6.63 11.67 -32.37
C THR A 529 -5.51 11.13 -33.23
N PHE A 530 -4.98 9.99 -32.81
CA PHE A 530 -3.85 9.32 -33.44
C PHE A 530 -4.22 7.86 -33.70
N THR A 531 -3.78 7.34 -34.84
CA THR A 531 -3.73 5.91 -35.10
C THR A 531 -2.35 5.39 -34.67
N VAL A 532 -2.35 4.42 -33.76
CA VAL A 532 -1.18 3.71 -33.25
C VAL A 532 -1.21 2.29 -33.79
N ASN A 533 -0.29 1.96 -34.69
CA ASN A 533 -0.17 0.60 -35.22
C ASN A 533 0.93 -0.14 -34.46
N THR A 534 0.53 -1.23 -33.80
CA THR A 534 1.44 -2.10 -33.05
C THR A 534 1.85 -3.29 -33.89
N PRO A 535 3.11 -3.76 -33.81
CA PRO A 535 3.51 -5.01 -34.44
C PRO A 535 2.78 -6.19 -33.79
N ALA A 536 2.61 -7.28 -34.53
CA ALA A 536 2.09 -8.52 -33.95
C ALA A 536 3.01 -9.03 -32.84
N SER A 537 2.45 -9.35 -31.68
CA SER A 537 3.18 -9.86 -30.52
C SER A 537 3.08 -11.38 -30.41
N THR A 538 4.01 -11.97 -29.65
CA THR A 538 4.03 -13.41 -29.30
C THR A 538 3.54 -13.68 -27.87
N GLY A 539 2.73 -12.78 -27.31
CA GLY A 539 2.26 -12.84 -25.93
C GLY A 539 0.78 -12.48 -25.82
N LEU A 540 0.08 -13.09 -24.87
CA LEU A 540 -1.36 -12.91 -24.67
C LEU A 540 -1.74 -11.44 -24.41
N PHE A 541 -0.99 -10.73 -23.59
CA PHE A 541 -1.25 -9.31 -23.31
C PHE A 541 0.02 -8.48 -23.52
N ALA A 542 0.27 -8.06 -24.76
CA ALA A 542 1.37 -7.14 -25.04
C ALA A 542 1.04 -5.74 -24.53
N ALA A 543 2.06 -5.01 -24.11
CA ALA A 543 1.91 -3.68 -23.54
C ALA A 543 2.95 -2.74 -24.17
N GLU A 544 2.47 -1.67 -24.78
CA GLU A 544 3.32 -0.64 -25.39
C GLU A 544 3.08 0.68 -24.67
N THR A 545 4.13 1.32 -24.17
CA THR A 545 4.00 2.66 -23.59
C THR A 545 3.85 3.69 -24.70
N VAL A 546 2.86 4.56 -24.63
CA VAL A 546 2.73 5.73 -25.52
C VAL A 546 2.85 7.00 -24.70
N ASP A 547 3.59 7.97 -25.23
CA ASP A 547 3.90 9.23 -24.57
C ASP A 547 3.24 10.39 -25.31
N ALA A 548 2.31 11.06 -24.64
CA ALA A 548 1.68 12.29 -25.07
C ALA A 548 2.45 13.52 -24.58
N SER A 549 2.42 14.57 -25.38
CA SER A 549 3.20 15.77 -25.19
C SER A 549 2.44 16.96 -25.76
N ALA A 550 2.03 17.87 -24.88
CA ALA A 550 1.39 19.12 -25.24
C ALA A 550 2.37 20.28 -25.02
N ALA A 551 2.91 20.83 -26.10
CA ALA A 551 3.71 22.05 -26.08
C ALA A 551 2.81 23.27 -26.31
N TYR A 552 3.01 24.36 -25.59
CA TYR A 552 2.22 25.59 -25.70
C TYR A 552 3.01 26.80 -25.23
N ASP A 553 2.58 27.98 -25.64
CA ASP A 553 3.04 29.24 -25.10
C ASP A 553 2.03 29.76 -24.07
N TRP A 554 2.52 30.36 -22.99
CA TRP A 554 1.73 31.21 -22.10
C TRP A 554 2.30 32.62 -22.09
N LEU A 555 1.49 33.60 -21.70
CA LEU A 555 1.83 35.02 -21.85
C LEU A 555 2.29 35.37 -23.29
N LEU A 556 1.67 34.73 -24.28
CA LEU A 556 1.91 34.82 -25.73
C LEU A 556 3.26 34.30 -26.25
N VAL A 557 4.30 34.16 -25.41
CA VAL A 557 5.66 33.84 -25.89
C VAL A 557 6.50 32.96 -24.96
N VAL A 558 6.02 32.62 -23.77
CA VAL A 558 6.79 31.80 -22.82
C VAL A 558 6.45 30.33 -23.06
N PRO A 559 7.39 29.52 -23.59
CA PRO A 559 7.11 28.13 -23.90
C PRO A 559 6.97 27.31 -22.64
N ALA A 560 6.05 26.37 -22.67
CA ALA A 560 5.80 25.36 -21.67
C ALA A 560 5.43 24.03 -22.34
N LYS A 561 5.55 22.94 -21.58
CA LYS A 561 5.24 21.61 -22.04
C LYS A 561 4.73 20.78 -20.87
N ASP A 562 3.66 20.04 -21.11
CA ASP A 562 3.19 19.00 -20.20
C ASP A 562 3.12 17.67 -20.95
N THR A 563 3.25 16.58 -20.21
CA THR A 563 3.33 15.23 -20.76
C THR A 563 2.44 14.27 -19.99
N ALA A 564 1.96 13.25 -20.68
CA ALA A 564 1.28 12.10 -20.08
C ALA A 564 1.81 10.83 -20.72
N SER A 565 1.87 9.74 -19.97
CA SER A 565 2.23 8.43 -20.50
C SER A 565 1.12 7.44 -20.18
N GLY A 566 0.89 6.51 -21.08
CA GLY A 566 -0.12 5.48 -20.92
C GLY A 566 0.32 4.16 -21.52
N VAL A 567 -0.18 3.05 -20.99
CA VAL A 567 0.12 1.71 -21.50
C VAL A 567 -1.00 1.28 -22.43
N LEU A 568 -0.69 1.20 -23.72
CA LEU A 568 -1.52 0.57 -24.71
C LEU A 568 -1.44 -0.94 -24.51
N THR A 569 -2.48 -1.53 -23.92
CA THR A 569 -2.58 -2.98 -23.77
C THR A 569 -3.23 -3.58 -25.02
N VAL A 570 -2.49 -4.44 -25.67
CA VAL A 570 -2.83 -5.11 -26.92
C VAL A 570 -3.16 -6.58 -26.62
N ASN A 571 -4.33 -7.02 -27.09
CA ASN A 571 -4.79 -8.40 -26.96
C ASN A 571 -5.13 -8.99 -28.33
N GLN A 572 -4.97 -10.30 -28.47
CA GLN A 572 -5.38 -11.05 -29.66
C GLN A 572 -6.84 -11.46 -29.53
N PRO A 573 -7.72 -11.19 -30.51
CA PRO A 573 -9.12 -11.55 -30.42
C PRO A 573 -9.31 -13.06 -30.19
N VAL A 574 -10.17 -13.42 -29.24
CA VAL A 574 -10.63 -14.80 -29.11
C VAL A 574 -11.44 -15.17 -30.35
N THR A 575 -11.13 -16.32 -30.93
CA THR A 575 -11.70 -16.81 -32.19
C THR A 575 -12.64 -17.98 -31.95
N ALA A 576 -13.59 -18.18 -32.86
CA ALA A 576 -14.52 -19.32 -32.79
C ALA A 576 -13.75 -20.67 -32.83
N PRO A 577 -14.20 -21.70 -32.08
CA PRO A 577 -15.51 -21.82 -31.42
C PRO A 577 -15.62 -21.13 -30.04
N ASP A 578 -14.51 -20.63 -29.50
CA ASP A 578 -14.48 -20.01 -28.17
C ASP A 578 -15.21 -18.65 -28.18
N LYS A 579 -15.82 -18.33 -27.05
CA LYS A 579 -16.57 -17.10 -26.77
C LYS A 579 -16.06 -16.47 -25.49
N THR A 580 -16.26 -15.17 -25.33
CA THR A 580 -15.87 -14.43 -24.12
C THR A 580 -17.10 -13.94 -23.37
N PHE A 581 -17.07 -14.00 -22.05
CA PHE A 581 -18.08 -13.37 -21.19
C PHE A 581 -17.43 -12.76 -19.95
N ALA A 582 -17.93 -11.60 -19.52
CA ALA A 582 -17.51 -10.99 -18.26
C ALA A 582 -18.70 -10.37 -17.55
N SER A 583 -18.80 -10.60 -16.24
CA SER A 583 -19.79 -9.96 -15.36
C SER A 583 -19.26 -8.69 -14.69
N THR A 584 -18.01 -8.35 -14.98
CA THR A 584 -17.25 -7.22 -14.47
C THR A 584 -16.22 -6.79 -15.52
N THR A 585 -15.34 -5.84 -15.20
CA THR A 585 -14.23 -5.46 -16.09
C THR A 585 -13.32 -6.66 -16.35
N ALA A 586 -13.22 -7.06 -17.61
CA ALA A 586 -12.28 -8.08 -18.04
C ALA A 586 -11.76 -7.83 -19.46
N SER A 587 -10.60 -8.40 -19.79
CA SER A 587 -10.06 -8.47 -21.14
C SER A 587 -9.54 -9.88 -21.41
N PHE A 588 -9.59 -10.28 -22.68
CA PHE A 588 -9.37 -11.65 -23.13
C PHE A 588 -8.37 -11.68 -24.26
N SER A 589 -7.56 -12.72 -24.31
CA SER A 589 -6.64 -12.93 -25.42
C SER A 589 -6.51 -14.39 -25.81
N GLN A 590 -6.19 -14.67 -27.06
CA GLN A 590 -5.93 -16.03 -27.56
C GLN A 590 -4.74 -16.04 -28.52
N GLU A 591 -3.74 -16.87 -28.23
CA GLU A 591 -2.58 -17.11 -29.10
C GLU A 591 -2.41 -18.63 -29.29
N GLY A 592 -2.87 -19.15 -30.44
CA GLY A 592 -2.87 -20.60 -30.66
C GLY A 592 -3.75 -21.32 -29.62
N THR A 593 -3.15 -22.19 -28.82
CA THR A 593 -3.81 -22.91 -27.70
C THR A 593 -3.80 -22.13 -26.39
N ARG A 594 -3.04 -21.04 -26.31
CA ARG A 594 -2.93 -20.20 -25.12
C ARG A 594 -4.14 -19.28 -25.03
N LEU A 595 -4.68 -19.15 -23.82
CA LEU A 595 -5.82 -18.29 -23.52
C LEU A 595 -5.48 -17.40 -22.33
N GLY A 596 -5.71 -16.10 -22.46
CA GLY A 596 -5.45 -15.12 -21.41
C GLY A 596 -6.75 -14.52 -20.88
N VAL A 597 -6.90 -14.47 -19.56
CA VAL A 597 -8.02 -13.81 -18.89
C VAL A 597 -7.47 -12.82 -17.87
N ARG A 598 -7.67 -11.52 -18.12
CA ARG A 598 -7.51 -10.45 -17.11
C ARG A 598 -8.89 -10.09 -16.60
N ALA A 599 -9.22 -10.44 -15.35
CA ALA A 599 -10.54 -10.18 -14.79
C ALA A 599 -10.46 -9.52 -13.42
N GLN A 600 -11.30 -8.51 -13.21
CA GLN A 600 -11.60 -8.00 -11.88
C GLN A 600 -12.64 -8.89 -11.18
N GLY A 601 -12.94 -8.62 -9.92
CA GLY A 601 -14.08 -9.23 -9.23
C GLY A 601 -13.84 -9.41 -7.74
N SER A 602 -14.90 -9.21 -6.96
CA SER A 602 -14.89 -9.40 -5.51
C SER A 602 -14.90 -10.89 -5.13
N ASP A 603 -15.67 -11.72 -5.85
CA ASP A 603 -15.70 -13.18 -5.67
C ASP A 603 -16.53 -13.88 -6.77
N VAL A 604 -16.42 -15.22 -6.81
CA VAL A 604 -17.36 -16.17 -7.40
C VAL A 604 -17.73 -17.19 -6.31
N TYR A 605 -18.63 -16.81 -5.42
CA TYR A 605 -19.22 -17.68 -4.38
C TYR A 605 -20.46 -17.02 -3.76
N GLY A 606 -21.44 -17.83 -3.35
CA GLY A 606 -22.72 -17.36 -2.81
C GLY A 606 -23.42 -16.39 -3.76
N SER A 607 -23.84 -15.24 -3.22
CA SER A 607 -24.53 -14.20 -3.99
C SER A 607 -23.62 -13.37 -4.90
N THR A 608 -22.29 -13.59 -4.88
CA THR A 608 -21.34 -12.84 -5.70
C THR A 608 -20.90 -13.67 -6.90
N ASN A 609 -21.13 -13.17 -8.11
CA ASN A 609 -20.73 -13.81 -9.38
C ASN A 609 -19.97 -12.82 -10.26
N GLN A 610 -18.73 -12.47 -9.87
CA GLN A 610 -17.88 -11.50 -10.58
C GLN A 610 -16.65 -12.18 -11.19
N TYR A 611 -16.65 -12.36 -12.51
CA TYR A 611 -15.61 -13.09 -13.25
C TYR A 611 -15.49 -12.65 -14.71
N GLY A 612 -14.38 -13.04 -15.34
CA GLY A 612 -14.23 -13.13 -16.79
C GLY A 612 -14.01 -14.59 -17.21
N ALA A 613 -14.56 -15.01 -18.35
CA ALA A 613 -14.46 -16.37 -18.87
C ALA A 613 -14.26 -16.42 -20.39
N ILE A 614 -13.49 -17.41 -20.86
CA ILE A 614 -13.41 -17.85 -22.25
C ILE A 614 -14.01 -19.26 -22.31
N TYR A 615 -15.05 -19.48 -23.12
CA TYR A 615 -15.88 -20.67 -23.04
C TYR A 615 -16.43 -21.14 -24.39
N GLN A 616 -16.81 -22.41 -24.44
CA GLN A 616 -17.54 -23.02 -25.55
C GLN A 616 -18.98 -23.29 -25.13
N ALA A 617 -19.92 -22.80 -25.94
CA ALA A 617 -21.34 -22.89 -25.62
C ALA A 617 -21.88 -24.30 -25.90
N GLY A 618 -22.54 -24.92 -24.91
CA GLY A 618 -23.13 -26.26 -25.03
C GLY A 618 -22.15 -27.41 -25.27
N ALA A 619 -20.85 -27.21 -24.99
CA ALA A 619 -19.81 -28.21 -25.25
C ALA A 619 -19.70 -29.28 -24.15
N GLU A 620 -20.16 -29.01 -22.93
CA GLU A 620 -20.11 -29.97 -21.82
C GLU A 620 -21.36 -30.86 -21.82
N HIS A 621 -21.17 -32.18 -21.89
CA HIS A 621 -22.24 -33.16 -21.88
C HIS A 621 -21.85 -34.43 -21.10
N ASP A 622 -22.78 -35.36 -20.93
CA ASP A 622 -22.48 -36.64 -20.29
C ASP A 622 -21.32 -37.36 -21.01
N GLY A 623 -20.32 -37.79 -20.23
CA GLY A 623 -19.08 -38.39 -20.74
C GLY A 623 -17.97 -37.40 -21.11
N SER A 624 -18.20 -36.08 -21.04
CA SER A 624 -17.17 -35.09 -21.35
C SER A 624 -16.01 -35.14 -20.36
N THR A 625 -14.80 -34.92 -20.90
CA THR A 625 -13.58 -34.66 -20.14
C THR A 625 -13.02 -33.32 -20.58
N THR A 626 -13.03 -32.35 -19.67
CA THR A 626 -12.49 -31.01 -19.89
C THR A 626 -11.13 -30.90 -19.21
N VAL A 627 -10.11 -30.43 -19.93
CA VAL A 627 -8.73 -30.26 -19.42
C VAL A 627 -8.23 -28.85 -19.74
N VAL A 628 -7.44 -28.27 -18.83
CA VAL A 628 -6.70 -27.04 -19.07
C VAL A 628 -5.41 -27.03 -18.26
N LYS A 629 -4.36 -26.42 -18.82
CA LYS A 629 -3.15 -26.05 -18.09
C LYS A 629 -3.24 -24.58 -17.63
N ILE A 630 -2.91 -24.31 -16.38
CA ILE A 630 -2.74 -22.94 -15.86
C ILE A 630 -1.23 -22.66 -15.83
N ASP A 631 -0.77 -21.78 -16.72
CA ASP A 631 0.64 -21.41 -16.83
C ASP A 631 1.04 -20.42 -15.73
N SER A 632 0.17 -19.48 -15.39
CA SER A 632 0.39 -18.52 -14.31
C SER A 632 -0.90 -17.85 -13.86
N GLN A 633 -0.91 -17.32 -12.64
CA GLN A 633 -1.96 -16.46 -12.12
C GLN A 633 -1.37 -15.36 -11.23
N THR A 634 -1.88 -14.14 -11.37
CA THR A 634 -1.57 -13.04 -10.44
C THR A 634 -2.19 -13.31 -9.07
N ASN A 635 -1.38 -13.35 -8.01
CA ASN A 635 -1.83 -13.51 -6.63
C ASN A 635 -2.37 -12.20 -6.05
N THR A 636 -3.58 -11.82 -6.49
CA THR A 636 -4.30 -10.65 -5.96
C THR A 636 -4.89 -10.91 -4.58
N ASN A 637 -5.17 -12.16 -4.24
CA ASN A 637 -5.72 -12.59 -2.96
C ASN A 637 -5.48 -14.10 -2.79
N ALA A 638 -5.39 -14.59 -1.55
CA ALA A 638 -5.29 -16.03 -1.27
C ALA A 638 -6.41 -16.87 -1.92
N TRP A 639 -7.60 -16.27 -2.11
CA TRP A 639 -8.78 -16.85 -2.75
C TRP A 639 -9.07 -16.32 -4.16
N ALA A 640 -8.11 -15.63 -4.81
CA ALA A 640 -8.19 -15.40 -6.25
C ALA A 640 -8.37 -16.76 -6.94
N LYS A 641 -9.26 -16.87 -7.93
CA LYS A 641 -9.63 -18.17 -8.52
C LYS A 641 -9.32 -18.19 -10.01
N ALA A 642 -8.71 -19.28 -10.45
CA ALA A 642 -8.46 -19.62 -11.84
C ALA A 642 -8.81 -21.09 -12.08
N GLY A 643 -9.47 -21.40 -13.20
CA GLY A 643 -9.70 -22.80 -13.56
C GLY A 643 -10.86 -23.02 -14.51
N ILE A 644 -11.54 -24.17 -14.37
CA ILE A 644 -12.65 -24.60 -15.23
C ILE A 644 -13.98 -24.14 -14.61
N MET A 645 -14.84 -23.53 -15.42
CA MET A 645 -16.22 -23.20 -15.08
C MET A 645 -17.19 -23.97 -15.98
N VAL A 646 -18.25 -24.53 -15.38
CA VAL A 646 -19.38 -25.16 -16.07
C VAL A 646 -20.68 -24.51 -15.60
N ARG A 647 -21.55 -24.09 -16.53
CA ARG A 647 -22.89 -23.55 -16.24
C ARG A 647 -23.88 -23.93 -17.33
N ASN A 648 -25.18 -23.99 -17.02
CA ASN A 648 -26.19 -24.13 -18.08
C ASN A 648 -26.13 -22.97 -19.08
N ASP A 649 -25.77 -21.79 -18.61
CA ASP A 649 -25.48 -20.59 -19.40
C ASP A 649 -24.40 -19.77 -18.66
N ILE A 650 -23.19 -19.67 -19.21
CA ILE A 650 -22.08 -18.91 -18.59
C ILE A 650 -22.38 -17.40 -18.55
N THR A 651 -23.30 -16.90 -19.36
CA THR A 651 -23.67 -15.48 -19.41
C THR A 651 -24.72 -15.06 -18.37
N GLY A 652 -25.43 -16.02 -17.77
CA GLY A 652 -26.51 -15.79 -16.81
C GLY A 652 -26.01 -15.51 -15.38
N THR A 653 -25.50 -14.31 -15.13
CA THR A 653 -24.96 -13.93 -13.82
C THR A 653 -26.02 -13.96 -12.71
N ASN A 654 -25.73 -14.69 -11.63
CA ASN A 654 -26.56 -14.86 -10.42
C ASN A 654 -27.81 -15.73 -10.54
N THR A 655 -28.16 -16.23 -11.73
CA THR A 655 -29.42 -16.97 -11.92
C THR A 655 -29.28 -18.24 -12.75
N SER A 656 -28.11 -18.49 -13.34
CA SER A 656 -27.87 -19.67 -14.19
C SER A 656 -27.48 -20.89 -13.35
N PRO A 657 -28.35 -21.93 -13.28
CA PRO A 657 -28.09 -23.14 -12.52
C PRO A 657 -27.17 -24.10 -13.29
N GLY A 658 -26.97 -25.30 -12.77
CA GLY A 658 -26.00 -26.25 -13.30
C GLY A 658 -24.57 -25.79 -13.06
N PHE A 659 -24.33 -25.05 -11.98
CA PHE A 659 -23.11 -24.28 -11.80
C PHE A 659 -22.06 -25.05 -10.98
N LEU A 660 -20.85 -25.18 -11.54
CA LEU A 660 -19.67 -25.70 -10.87
C LEU A 660 -18.41 -24.96 -11.32
N ILE A 661 -17.44 -24.86 -10.41
CA ILE A 661 -16.07 -24.47 -10.72
C ILE A 661 -15.08 -25.47 -10.12
N LEU A 662 -14.03 -25.79 -10.88
CA LEU A 662 -12.82 -26.47 -10.42
C LEU A 662 -11.69 -25.47 -10.54
N VAL A 663 -11.05 -25.12 -9.41
CA VAL A 663 -10.12 -23.99 -9.35
C VAL A 663 -8.81 -24.35 -8.68
N GLU A 664 -7.77 -23.66 -9.10
CA GLU A 664 -6.57 -23.37 -8.32
C GLU A 664 -6.72 -21.97 -7.69
N ALA A 665 -6.32 -21.85 -6.42
CA ALA A 665 -6.29 -20.59 -5.69
C ALA A 665 -4.93 -20.40 -4.97
N PRO A 666 -4.24 -19.25 -5.14
CA PRO A 666 -2.84 -19.08 -4.73
C PRO A 666 -2.55 -19.43 -3.26
N GLY A 667 -3.43 -19.06 -2.34
CA GLY A 667 -3.26 -19.32 -0.90
C GLY A 667 -4.11 -20.48 -0.38
N LYS A 668 -4.78 -21.24 -1.27
CA LYS A 668 -5.84 -22.19 -0.90
C LYS A 668 -5.77 -23.53 -1.62
N GLY A 669 -4.89 -23.69 -2.61
CA GLY A 669 -4.71 -24.95 -3.32
C GLY A 669 -5.87 -25.22 -4.29
N TYR A 670 -6.19 -26.50 -4.49
CA TYR A 670 -7.15 -26.96 -5.48
C TYR A 670 -8.51 -27.26 -4.86
N VAL A 671 -9.58 -26.74 -5.47
CA VAL A 671 -10.93 -26.75 -4.89
C VAL A 671 -12.01 -26.93 -5.97
N ILE A 672 -13.00 -27.77 -5.70
CA ILE A 672 -14.31 -27.76 -6.38
C ILE A 672 -15.35 -27.03 -5.54
N GLN A 673 -16.09 -26.10 -6.15
CA GLN A 673 -17.25 -25.44 -5.58
C GLN A 673 -18.44 -25.61 -6.53
N TRP A 674 -19.65 -25.81 -6.00
CA TRP A 674 -20.82 -26.11 -6.82
C TRP A 674 -22.12 -25.56 -6.24
N ASP A 675 -23.12 -25.44 -7.11
CA ASP A 675 -24.53 -25.14 -6.79
C ASP A 675 -25.24 -26.46 -6.42
N ALA A 676 -25.38 -26.72 -5.12
CA ALA A 676 -26.00 -27.95 -4.64
C ALA A 676 -27.53 -27.91 -4.66
N ASN A 677 -28.13 -26.73 -4.58
CA ASN A 677 -29.57 -26.55 -4.42
C ASN A 677 -30.30 -26.23 -5.74
N GLY A 678 -29.57 -25.85 -6.79
CA GLY A 678 -30.07 -25.54 -8.11
C GLY A 678 -30.55 -24.10 -8.32
N ASP A 679 -30.17 -23.14 -7.47
CA ASP A 679 -30.60 -21.74 -7.54
C ASP A 679 -29.69 -20.85 -8.40
N GLY A 680 -28.58 -21.40 -8.93
CA GLY A 680 -27.61 -20.68 -9.74
C GLY A 680 -26.50 -19.97 -8.96
N GLN A 681 -26.36 -20.25 -7.65
CA GLN A 681 -25.29 -19.75 -6.79
C GLN A 681 -24.43 -20.91 -6.27
N LEU A 682 -23.11 -20.69 -6.15
CA LEU A 682 -22.24 -21.67 -5.49
C LEU A 682 -22.46 -21.58 -3.99
N ASP A 683 -22.92 -22.66 -3.39
CA ASP A 683 -23.22 -22.73 -1.95
C ASP A 683 -22.50 -23.88 -1.24
N SER A 684 -21.74 -24.68 -2.02
CA SER A 684 -21.04 -25.85 -1.55
C SER A 684 -19.59 -25.86 -1.98
N ASN A 685 -18.72 -26.44 -1.15
CA ASN A 685 -17.27 -26.34 -1.26
C ASN A 685 -16.58 -27.62 -0.77
N SER A 686 -15.58 -28.10 -1.51
CA SER A 686 -14.76 -29.28 -1.18
C SER A 686 -13.58 -29.00 -0.25
N ALA A 687 -13.31 -27.73 0.09
CA ALA A 687 -12.23 -27.30 0.97
C ALA A 687 -12.69 -27.19 2.45
N PRO A 688 -12.58 -28.25 3.28
CA PRO A 688 -12.91 -28.14 4.70
C PRO A 688 -12.00 -27.10 5.38
N ASN A 689 -12.58 -26.29 6.29
CA ASN A 689 -11.87 -25.19 6.96
C ASN A 689 -11.27 -24.14 6.01
N ASN A 690 -11.87 -23.93 4.84
CA ASN A 690 -11.40 -22.97 3.83
C ASN A 690 -9.94 -23.21 3.42
N THR A 691 -9.56 -24.48 3.24
CA THR A 691 -8.26 -24.91 2.68
C THR A 691 -8.48 -26.09 1.75
N GLY A 692 -8.11 -25.94 0.48
CA GLY A 692 -8.19 -26.98 -0.54
C GLY A 692 -7.10 -28.02 -0.41
N ILE A 693 -7.11 -29.01 -1.30
CA ILE A 693 -6.05 -30.02 -1.37
C ILE A 693 -4.81 -29.43 -2.05
N GLY A 694 -3.62 -29.87 -1.63
CA GLY A 694 -2.36 -29.48 -2.24
C GLY A 694 -2.00 -28.01 -2.03
N THR A 695 -0.98 -27.56 -2.75
CA THR A 695 -0.53 -26.16 -2.77
C THR A 695 -0.52 -25.70 -4.22
N ALA A 696 -0.94 -24.46 -4.46
CA ALA A 696 -0.90 -23.85 -5.78
C ALA A 696 0.53 -23.89 -6.32
N ALA A 697 0.68 -24.22 -7.59
CA ALA A 697 1.94 -24.37 -8.28
C ALA A 697 1.74 -24.04 -9.76
N TYR A 698 2.65 -23.25 -10.33
CA TYR A 698 2.56 -22.86 -11.73
C TYR A 698 3.78 -23.40 -12.50
N PRO A 699 3.59 -24.13 -13.61
CA PRO A 699 2.29 -24.53 -14.17
C PRO A 699 1.56 -25.62 -13.37
N SER A 700 0.23 -25.66 -13.46
CA SER A 700 -0.62 -26.78 -13.03
C SER A 700 -1.58 -27.19 -14.14
N TRP A 701 -2.24 -28.35 -13.98
CA TRP A 701 -3.28 -28.83 -14.87
C TRP A 701 -4.53 -29.19 -14.09
N LEU A 702 -5.68 -28.82 -14.63
CA LEU A 702 -7.00 -29.18 -14.12
C LEU A 702 -7.70 -30.08 -15.11
N LYS A 703 -8.43 -31.07 -14.60
CA LYS A 703 -9.27 -31.97 -15.39
C LYS A 703 -10.60 -32.19 -14.70
N LEU A 704 -11.68 -32.07 -15.46
CA LEU A 704 -13.05 -32.27 -15.00
C LEU A 704 -13.70 -33.36 -15.85
N VAL A 705 -14.23 -34.40 -15.22
CA VAL A 705 -14.91 -35.52 -15.88
C VAL A 705 -16.37 -35.55 -15.46
N ARG A 706 -17.29 -35.61 -16.43
CA ARG A 706 -18.73 -35.65 -16.19
C ARG A 706 -19.33 -37.03 -16.42
N THR A 707 -20.20 -37.46 -15.51
CA THR A 707 -21.04 -38.66 -15.65
C THR A 707 -22.44 -38.35 -15.09
N GLY A 708 -23.42 -38.21 -15.98
CA GLY A 708 -24.76 -37.73 -15.68
C GLY A 708 -24.74 -36.31 -15.10
N THR A 709 -25.15 -36.19 -13.84
CA THR A 709 -25.08 -34.94 -13.06
C THR A 709 -23.89 -34.92 -12.10
N THR A 710 -23.03 -35.94 -12.12
CA THR A 710 -21.85 -36.03 -11.27
C THR A 710 -20.61 -35.52 -12.01
N TYR A 711 -19.84 -34.70 -11.33
CA TYR A 711 -18.59 -34.10 -11.80
C TYR A 711 -17.44 -34.53 -10.89
N THR A 712 -16.37 -35.06 -11.47
CA THR A 712 -15.16 -35.42 -10.73
C THR A 712 -14.00 -34.57 -11.22
N GLY A 713 -13.43 -33.76 -10.32
CA GLY A 713 -12.31 -32.88 -10.64
C GLY A 713 -10.98 -33.46 -10.16
N TYR A 714 -9.94 -33.20 -10.94
CA TYR A 714 -8.56 -33.63 -10.70
C TYR A 714 -7.60 -32.46 -10.94
N TYR A 715 -6.46 -32.51 -10.26
CA TYR A 715 -5.32 -31.64 -10.56
C TYR A 715 -4.03 -32.44 -10.79
N SER A 716 -3.06 -31.82 -11.46
CA SER A 716 -1.70 -32.32 -11.64
C SER A 716 -0.70 -31.16 -11.66
N THR A 717 0.54 -31.38 -11.22
CA THR A 717 1.64 -30.42 -11.31
C THR A 717 2.74 -30.86 -12.27
N ASP A 718 2.55 -31.98 -12.97
CA ASP A 718 3.52 -32.60 -13.88
C ASP A 718 2.88 -33.15 -15.18
N ASP A 719 1.57 -32.96 -15.36
CA ASP A 719 0.72 -33.52 -16.43
C ASP A 719 0.72 -35.05 -16.52
N ALA A 720 1.28 -35.75 -15.53
CA ALA A 720 1.43 -37.20 -15.53
C ALA A 720 0.68 -37.83 -14.34
N THR A 721 0.84 -37.24 -13.16
CA THR A 721 0.25 -37.70 -11.91
C THR A 721 -0.98 -36.86 -11.60
N TRP A 722 -2.14 -37.49 -11.67
CA TRP A 722 -3.43 -36.84 -11.42
C TRP A 722 -3.97 -37.21 -10.04
N THR A 723 -4.25 -36.19 -9.23
CA THR A 723 -4.85 -36.34 -7.90
C THR A 723 -6.30 -35.87 -7.95
N GLU A 724 -7.22 -36.68 -7.42
CA GLU A 724 -8.63 -36.30 -7.30
C GLU A 724 -8.80 -35.17 -6.27
N VAL A 725 -9.52 -34.12 -6.66
CA VAL A 725 -9.92 -33.03 -5.76
C VAL A 725 -11.20 -33.42 -5.03
N ALA A 726 -12.26 -33.73 -5.80
CA ALA A 726 -13.53 -34.25 -5.28
C ALA A 726 -14.43 -34.77 -6.41
N ALA A 727 -15.42 -35.59 -6.05
CA ALA A 727 -16.57 -35.94 -6.88
C ALA A 727 -17.85 -35.33 -6.28
N VAL A 728 -18.60 -34.54 -7.06
CA VAL A 728 -19.76 -33.77 -6.60
C VAL A 728 -20.96 -33.95 -7.53
N SER A 729 -22.17 -33.80 -7.01
CA SER A 729 -23.40 -33.87 -7.81
C SER A 729 -23.99 -32.47 -7.99
N VAL A 730 -24.34 -32.12 -9.23
CA VAL A 730 -24.96 -30.84 -9.63
C VAL A 730 -26.35 -31.15 -10.20
N PRO A 731 -27.41 -31.21 -9.36
CA PRO A 731 -28.71 -31.76 -9.76
C PRO A 731 -29.42 -30.96 -10.87
N SER A 732 -29.06 -29.68 -11.00
CA SER A 732 -29.65 -28.74 -11.95
C SER A 732 -28.92 -28.68 -13.30
N ALA A 733 -27.92 -29.53 -13.52
CA ALA A 733 -27.16 -29.65 -14.76
C ALA A 733 -28.06 -30.11 -15.94
N THR A 734 -28.09 -29.34 -17.02
CA THR A 734 -28.80 -29.71 -18.27
C THR A 734 -28.01 -30.71 -19.12
N ALA A 735 -28.67 -31.33 -20.11
CA ALA A 735 -28.05 -32.33 -20.98
C ALA A 735 -26.77 -31.84 -21.69
N THR A 736 -26.76 -30.56 -22.06
CA THR A 736 -25.57 -29.83 -22.52
C THR A 736 -25.43 -28.57 -21.69
N GLN A 737 -24.19 -28.14 -21.46
CA GLN A 737 -23.84 -26.96 -20.68
C GLN A 737 -22.69 -26.21 -21.34
N ASP A 738 -22.53 -24.94 -20.99
CA ASP A 738 -21.37 -24.14 -21.34
C ASP A 738 -20.19 -24.55 -20.45
N VAL A 739 -19.00 -24.64 -21.04
CA VAL A 739 -17.75 -24.92 -20.31
C VAL A 739 -16.60 -24.08 -20.82
N GLY A 740 -15.75 -23.63 -19.91
CA GLY A 740 -14.63 -22.78 -20.26
C GLY A 740 -13.64 -22.57 -19.13
N VAL A 741 -12.65 -21.74 -19.42
CA VAL A 741 -11.70 -21.21 -18.43
C VAL A 741 -12.22 -19.90 -17.87
N PHE A 742 -11.94 -19.61 -16.60
CA PHE A 742 -12.35 -18.36 -15.97
C PHE A 742 -11.35 -17.86 -14.93
N ALA A 743 -11.45 -16.57 -14.61
CA ALA A 743 -10.68 -15.93 -13.55
C ALA A 743 -11.51 -14.93 -12.73
N THR A 744 -11.15 -14.74 -11.46
CA THR A 744 -11.60 -13.63 -10.60
C THR A 744 -10.50 -13.20 -9.64
N ALA A 745 -10.37 -11.88 -9.42
CA ALA A 745 -9.33 -11.30 -8.56
C ALA A 745 -9.56 -11.52 -7.06
N HIS A 746 -10.80 -11.82 -6.66
CA HIS A 746 -11.21 -11.93 -5.26
C HIS A 746 -10.82 -10.69 -4.42
N GLN A 747 -10.84 -9.52 -5.06
CA GLN A 747 -10.56 -8.22 -4.48
C GLN A 747 -11.15 -7.14 -5.37
N SER A 748 -12.09 -6.37 -4.84
CA SER A 748 -12.72 -5.27 -5.57
C SER A 748 -11.67 -4.27 -6.06
N GLY A 749 -11.73 -3.91 -7.34
CA GLY A 749 -10.78 -2.98 -7.98
C GLY A 749 -9.43 -3.58 -8.38
N ALA A 750 -9.07 -4.78 -7.92
CA ALA A 750 -7.89 -5.49 -8.40
C ALA A 750 -8.19 -6.28 -9.68
N THR A 751 -7.18 -6.47 -10.54
CA THR A 751 -7.27 -7.31 -11.74
C THR A 751 -6.34 -8.50 -11.57
N SER A 752 -6.85 -9.73 -11.70
CA SER A 752 -6.03 -10.93 -11.77
C SER A 752 -5.85 -11.32 -13.23
N GLU A 753 -4.60 -11.41 -13.68
CA GLU A 753 -4.22 -12.00 -14.97
C GLU A 753 -3.95 -13.49 -14.78
N VAL A 754 -4.54 -14.30 -15.66
CA VAL A 754 -4.37 -15.74 -15.71
C VAL A 754 -4.08 -16.15 -17.13
N ASP A 755 -2.98 -16.89 -17.29
CA ASP A 755 -2.58 -17.50 -18.56
C ASP A 755 -2.89 -18.99 -18.50
N PHE A 756 -3.70 -19.44 -19.45
CA PHE A 756 -4.05 -20.84 -19.66
C PHE A 756 -3.45 -21.34 -20.97
N ASP A 757 -3.29 -22.66 -21.07
CA ASP A 757 -2.91 -23.33 -22.31
C ASP A 757 -3.64 -24.67 -22.44
N GLY A 758 -3.81 -25.13 -23.68
CA GLY A 758 -4.34 -26.45 -23.98
C GLY A 758 -5.76 -26.72 -23.48
N PHE A 759 -6.62 -25.68 -23.39
CA PHE A 759 -8.03 -25.88 -23.07
C PHE A 759 -8.69 -26.79 -24.12
N ALA A 760 -9.27 -27.89 -23.67
CA ALA A 760 -9.95 -28.86 -24.51
C ALA A 760 -11.10 -29.53 -23.76
N THR A 761 -12.18 -29.87 -24.49
CA THR A 761 -13.30 -30.67 -24.00
C THR A 761 -13.71 -31.70 -25.06
N SER A 762 -14.16 -32.89 -24.64
CA SER A 762 -14.38 -34.07 -25.48
C SER A 762 -15.85 -34.43 -25.70
#